data_AF-A0AAW5VTC8-F1
#
_entry.id   AF-A0AAW5VTC8-F1
#
_cell.length_a   1.000
_cell.length_b   1.000
_cell.length_c   1.000
_cell.angle_alpha   90.00
_cell.angle_beta   90.00
_cell.angle_gamma   90.00
#
_symmetry.space_group_name_H-M   'P 1'
#
loop_
_entity.id
_entity.type
_entity.pdbx_description
1 polymer ?
#
loop_
_entity_poly.entity_id
_entity_poly.type
_entity_poly.pdbx_seq_one_letter_code
_entity_poly.pdbx_strand_id
1 'polypeptide(L)'
;MRHVHMASPLSQGPGFPPPSATRYLNAAQAGSLQHPPLGRAGRSKTGLIKALAIASLSAALAACGGSETSSGPATDPETPTNPEKPDTPSTRHALIIDLDGATYRAVQQGMAAGSLPNLTKLNVQLAYSGGVVGTPSQQANLDMPGWASLLTGTWANRHGVVSTAPDQVLRQNSLFHSAQPGQNAAAVASSGLAHLLKADHDAERLHELADCSAQAVTLSCVSTQALKMIEGNYRKVLVQYRSAKDAALDFGVESPDYLATLSKLDKEIGALMAATAKQQDREWLIVVTGNHGLSEHGQDNGLPLLSQSATFLAFNQSVNTGEQGIGASLPQTLAELYQYNSLVDVAPTIMRYLDTLPPAAEYKLDGSSLLGPQAVSHLNATVVDNNSSSVAITLDWKAPADAPIDILRDGQVIASRLPAGTQSYTDNQLTADLSSKGTYQFDYTVQAGSGEQAAWRNLISPPISYLPPVPLATTLRNGLLSYYPFSATLPPVDAQGNSSMAPASADLPSAAGVVVPGPFSGTHGLLVDTNHVTVEGLEGYRMTPTQGFDISTGSNPQFTIGFWYQVPQCIDRNNVTILSNKNYVSGGNAGVAIGLFSSSTKNQCGVAFNIGSGGVRADGPTNPYTQIPVGRWVYIAFAVDGVAKKMNMQIFDPVIGQTTQVAAGKSTGAVDLSKLSAYPQWGIGDDGTGKFLMNKCNGSVTPPYTVGKCAVAPPTQQMFGDLAMWNRVLSDEELQSIYWSNKPLSSLSTH
;
A
#
# COMPACT_ATOMS: atom_id res chain seq x y z
N MET A 1 -23.15 -40.72 44.82
CA MET A 1 -23.58 -40.67 43.41
C MET A 1 -23.42 -39.26 42.89
N ARG A 2 -22.81 -39.18 41.69
CA ARG A 2 -22.66 -38.05 40.76
C ARG A 2 -21.66 -36.94 41.09
N HIS A 3 -20.62 -36.96 40.26
CA HIS A 3 -19.45 -36.12 40.18
C HIS A 3 -19.69 -34.82 39.40
N VAL A 4 -18.98 -33.81 39.89
CA VAL A 4 -18.38 -32.61 39.28
C VAL A 4 -18.15 -32.66 37.76
N HIS A 5 -18.48 -31.55 37.08
CA HIS A 5 -17.72 -31.07 35.92
C HIS A 5 -17.42 -29.57 36.07
N MET A 6 -16.13 -29.25 36.03
CA MET A 6 -15.57 -27.90 35.93
C MET A 6 -15.73 -27.37 34.49
N ALA A 7 -16.04 -26.08 34.36
CA ALA A 7 -15.94 -25.34 33.12
C ALA A 7 -14.95 -24.18 33.31
N SER A 8 -13.92 -24.12 32.45
CA SER A 8 -13.03 -22.98 32.30
C SER A 8 -13.54 -22.05 31.19
N PRO A 9 -13.36 -20.71 31.28
CA PRO A 9 -13.77 -19.78 30.25
C PRO A 9 -12.64 -19.56 29.21
N LEU A 10 -13.00 -19.58 27.93
CA LEU A 10 -12.15 -19.09 26.82
C LEU A 10 -12.61 -17.68 26.43
N SER A 11 -11.64 -16.78 26.31
CA SER A 11 -11.80 -15.38 25.92
C SER A 11 -12.23 -15.25 24.46
N GLN A 12 -13.31 -14.50 24.22
CA GLN A 12 -13.71 -14.03 22.90
C GLN A 12 -13.21 -12.59 22.74
N GLY A 13 -12.23 -12.37 21.85
CA GLY A 13 -11.92 -11.04 21.32
C GLY A 13 -12.95 -10.63 20.26
N PRO A 14 -13.19 -9.33 20.04
CA PRO A 14 -14.20 -8.87 19.09
C PRO A 14 -13.76 -9.10 17.64
N GLY A 15 -14.49 -9.97 16.94
CA GLY A 15 -14.31 -10.23 15.50
C GLY A 15 -15.05 -9.20 14.64
N PHE A 16 -14.37 -8.69 13.62
CA PHE A 16 -14.96 -7.91 12.53
C PHE A 16 -15.80 -8.81 11.61
N PRO A 17 -16.98 -8.38 11.12
CA PRO A 17 -17.76 -9.13 10.15
C PRO A 17 -17.19 -8.99 8.72
N PRO A 18 -17.25 -10.04 7.87
CA PRO A 18 -16.82 -9.97 6.47
C PRO A 18 -17.84 -9.22 5.58
N PRO A 19 -17.40 -8.60 4.47
CA PRO A 19 -18.26 -7.79 3.62
C PRO A 19 -19.21 -8.65 2.77
N SER A 20 -20.51 -8.38 2.89
CA SER A 20 -21.59 -9.01 2.13
C SER A 20 -21.69 -8.45 0.70
N ALA A 21 -21.94 -9.37 -0.23
CA ALA A 21 -22.04 -9.18 -1.67
C ALA A 21 -23.06 -8.10 -2.11
N THR A 22 -22.60 -7.23 -3.00
CA THR A 22 -23.37 -6.21 -3.72
C THR A 22 -24.38 -6.86 -4.68
N ARG A 23 -25.68 -6.61 -4.46
CA ARG A 23 -26.74 -6.93 -5.42
C ARG A 23 -26.88 -5.76 -6.40
N TYR A 24 -26.67 -6.05 -7.68
CA TYR A 24 -27.04 -5.19 -8.81
C TYR A 24 -28.57 -5.03 -8.85
N LEU A 25 -29.05 -3.79 -8.81
CA LEU A 25 -30.44 -3.43 -9.11
C LEU A 25 -30.50 -2.88 -10.55
N ASN A 26 -31.22 -3.62 -11.40
CA ASN A 26 -31.65 -3.19 -12.72
C ASN A 26 -32.69 -2.06 -12.59
N ALA A 27 -32.44 -0.92 -13.24
CA ALA A 27 -33.45 0.09 -13.49
C ALA A 27 -33.76 0.11 -14.99
N ALA A 28 -34.89 -0.48 -15.35
CA ALA A 28 -35.55 -0.31 -16.65
C ALA A 28 -36.98 0.18 -16.41
N GLN A 29 -37.39 1.14 -17.25
CA GLN A 29 -38.74 1.69 -17.47
C GLN A 29 -39.23 2.85 -16.59
N ALA A 30 -39.18 4.04 -17.20
CA ALA A 30 -40.24 5.06 -17.39
C ALA A 30 -39.53 6.41 -17.63
N GLY A 31 -39.82 7.26 -18.60
CA GLY A 31 -40.81 7.35 -19.66
C GLY A 31 -40.42 8.57 -20.53
N SER A 32 -40.88 8.56 -21.77
CA SER A 32 -40.68 9.55 -22.84
C SER A 32 -41.00 11.01 -22.47
N LEU A 33 -40.30 11.97 -23.08
CA LEU A 33 -40.90 13.15 -23.77
C LEU A 33 -39.88 13.82 -24.70
N GLN A 34 -40.39 14.45 -25.76
CA GLN A 34 -39.79 14.67 -27.09
C GLN A 34 -38.91 15.93 -27.24
N HIS A 35 -37.91 15.85 -28.13
CA HIS A 35 -37.24 16.95 -28.89
C HIS A 35 -38.19 17.55 -29.96
N PRO A 36 -37.93 18.71 -30.67
CA PRO A 36 -36.65 19.15 -31.30
C PRO A 36 -36.51 20.70 -31.50
N PRO A 37 -35.73 21.28 -32.47
CA PRO A 37 -34.48 20.89 -33.15
C PRO A 37 -33.33 21.95 -33.18
N LEU A 38 -32.10 21.43 -33.33
CA LEU A 38 -30.98 21.77 -34.25
C LEU A 38 -30.81 23.16 -34.89
N GLY A 39 -29.57 23.68 -34.78
CA GLY A 39 -28.93 24.61 -35.71
C GLY A 39 -27.41 24.39 -35.83
N ARG A 40 -26.96 23.88 -36.99
CA ARG A 40 -25.58 23.89 -37.55
C ARG A 40 -25.55 25.04 -38.58
N ALA A 41 -24.47 25.68 -39.05
CA ALA A 41 -23.03 25.51 -39.04
C ALA A 41 -22.39 26.80 -39.61
N GLY A 42 -21.07 27.01 -39.45
CA GLY A 42 -20.31 27.99 -40.23
C GLY A 42 -18.79 27.85 -40.05
N ARG A 43 -18.09 27.48 -41.14
CA ARG A 43 -16.64 27.28 -41.26
C ARG A 43 -15.97 28.50 -41.95
N SER A 44 -14.74 28.86 -41.55
CA SER A 44 -13.55 29.13 -42.40
C SER A 44 -12.34 29.38 -41.46
N LYS A 45 -11.22 28.65 -41.50
CA LYS A 45 -10.09 28.48 -42.46
C LYS A 45 -9.03 29.61 -42.50
N THR A 46 -7.91 29.33 -41.82
CA THR A 46 -6.48 29.38 -42.26
C THR A 46 -5.75 30.70 -42.53
N GLY A 47 -4.54 30.84 -41.95
CA GLY A 47 -3.44 31.72 -42.37
C GLY A 47 -2.13 31.42 -41.62
N LEU A 48 -0.99 31.45 -42.32
CA LEU A 48 0.31 30.83 -42.02
C LEU A 48 1.31 31.67 -41.20
N ILE A 49 2.19 30.93 -40.51
CA ILE A 49 3.58 31.15 -40.06
C ILE A 49 4.38 32.28 -40.76
N LYS A 50 5.16 33.05 -39.96
CA LYS A 50 6.56 33.45 -40.24
C LYS A 50 7.32 33.84 -38.96
N ALA A 51 8.51 33.27 -38.79
CA ALA A 51 9.51 33.63 -37.80
C ALA A 51 10.45 34.74 -38.31
N LEU A 52 11.06 35.52 -37.41
CA LEU A 52 12.38 36.14 -37.62
C LEU A 52 13.03 36.46 -36.26
N ALA A 53 14.35 36.41 -36.22
CA ALA A 53 15.21 36.39 -35.04
C ALA A 53 16.22 37.55 -35.02
N ILE A 54 16.82 37.83 -33.84
CA ILE A 54 18.17 38.44 -33.59
C ILE A 54 18.26 39.96 -33.90
N ALA A 55 18.94 40.89 -33.20
CA ALA A 55 20.05 40.88 -32.22
C ALA A 55 20.09 42.18 -31.38
N SER A 56 20.66 42.04 -30.18
CA SER A 56 21.55 42.93 -29.39
C SER A 56 21.85 44.39 -29.82
N LEU A 57 21.88 45.31 -28.84
CA LEU A 57 23.10 46.07 -28.53
C LEU A 57 23.12 46.59 -27.07
N SER A 58 24.16 46.21 -26.35
CA SER A 58 24.53 46.69 -25.02
C SER A 58 25.34 47.99 -25.14
N ALA A 59 25.16 48.91 -24.20
CA ALA A 59 26.11 50.00 -23.96
C ALA A 59 26.31 50.17 -22.45
N ALA A 60 27.47 49.71 -21.96
CA ALA A 60 28.03 50.09 -20.68
C ALA A 60 28.97 51.29 -20.94
N LEU A 61 28.86 52.33 -20.11
CA LEU A 61 29.92 53.32 -19.95
C LEU A 61 30.15 53.53 -18.45
N ALA A 62 31.32 53.10 -17.99
CA ALA A 62 31.91 53.47 -16.71
C ALA A 62 33.01 54.50 -16.99
N ALA A 63 33.10 55.55 -16.16
CA ALA A 63 34.37 56.15 -15.73
C ALA A 63 34.15 57.24 -14.68
N CYS A 64 34.77 56.99 -13.52
CA CYS A 64 35.62 57.87 -12.70
C CYS A 64 35.14 59.24 -12.18
N GLY A 65 35.39 59.46 -10.88
CA GLY A 65 35.73 60.79 -10.37
C GLY A 65 35.38 61.00 -8.89
N GLY A 66 36.32 60.71 -8.00
CA GLY A 66 36.27 61.17 -6.61
C GLY A 66 36.84 62.59 -6.47
N SER A 67 36.28 63.37 -5.55
CA SER A 67 36.94 64.50 -4.89
C SER A 67 36.16 64.89 -3.64
N GLU A 68 36.88 64.95 -2.52
CA GLU A 68 36.41 65.44 -1.23
C GLU A 68 36.19 66.96 -1.25
N THR A 69 35.11 67.44 -0.62
CA THR A 69 35.08 68.73 0.11
C THR A 69 34.04 68.68 1.23
N SER A 70 34.47 69.11 2.41
CA SER A 70 33.72 69.17 3.67
C SER A 70 32.89 70.45 3.80
N SER A 71 31.63 70.34 4.25
CA SER A 71 30.91 71.41 4.97
C SER A 71 29.79 70.82 5.84
N GLY A 72 29.69 71.28 7.09
CA GLY A 72 28.91 70.73 8.21
C GLY A 72 27.37 70.75 8.12
N PRO A 73 26.68 70.46 9.24
CA PRO A 73 25.63 69.46 9.30
C PRO A 73 24.26 70.00 8.88
N ALA A 74 23.64 69.30 7.92
CA ALA A 74 22.20 69.37 7.70
C ALA A 74 21.55 68.23 8.46
N THR A 75 20.52 68.56 9.24
CA THR A 75 19.67 67.66 10.00
C THR A 75 19.00 66.62 9.10
N ASP A 76 19.35 65.35 9.26
CA ASP A 76 18.61 64.25 8.67
C ASP A 76 17.24 64.09 9.35
N PRO A 77 16.18 63.75 8.60
CA PRO A 77 14.87 63.45 9.17
C PRO A 77 14.93 62.16 10.00
N GLU A 78 14.35 62.23 11.21
CA GLU A 78 14.24 61.12 12.16
C GLU A 78 13.69 59.85 11.48
N THR A 79 14.50 58.80 11.50
CA THR A 79 14.06 57.45 11.22
C THR A 79 13.17 57.00 12.39
N PRO A 80 11.97 56.41 12.18
CA PRO A 80 11.15 55.94 13.28
C PRO A 80 11.89 54.80 14.00
N THR A 81 12.40 55.08 15.19
CA THR A 81 12.99 54.06 16.07
C THR A 81 11.87 53.18 16.61
N ASN A 82 11.95 51.89 16.29
CA ASN A 82 11.18 50.84 16.95
C ASN A 82 11.44 50.94 18.47
N PRO A 83 10.42 50.87 19.36
CA PRO A 83 10.66 50.98 20.79
C PRO A 83 11.65 49.90 21.25
N GLU A 84 12.69 50.36 21.94
CA GLU A 84 13.79 49.56 22.49
C GLU A 84 13.26 48.49 23.45
N LYS A 85 13.62 47.23 23.19
CA LYS A 85 13.26 46.07 24.01
C LYS A 85 13.93 46.24 25.40
N PRO A 86 13.20 46.06 26.53
CA PRO A 86 13.81 46.18 27.86
C PRO A 86 14.94 45.17 28.09
N ASP A 87 16.01 45.61 28.75
CA ASP A 87 17.26 44.88 29.07
C ASP A 87 17.12 43.68 30.05
N THR A 88 15.91 43.21 30.34
CA THR A 88 15.71 42.03 31.22
C THR A 88 15.56 40.76 30.39
N PRO A 89 16.15 39.60 30.78
CA PRO A 89 15.93 38.36 30.04
C PRO A 89 14.44 37.99 30.03
N SER A 90 13.79 38.13 28.87
CA SER A 90 12.39 37.76 28.67
C SER A 90 12.25 36.24 28.62
N THR A 91 11.47 35.63 29.52
CA THR A 91 11.13 34.21 29.41
C THR A 91 10.06 34.02 28.34
N ARG A 92 10.15 32.97 27.53
CA ARG A 92 9.13 32.67 26.49
C ARG A 92 7.97 31.88 27.08
N HIS A 93 6.74 32.26 26.77
CA HIS A 93 5.50 31.64 27.23
C HIS A 93 4.56 31.39 26.05
N ALA A 94 3.62 30.46 26.21
CA ALA A 94 2.61 30.18 25.18
C ALA A 94 1.20 30.22 25.76
N LEU A 95 0.31 30.95 25.08
CA LEU A 95 -1.12 30.96 25.32
C LEU A 95 -1.83 30.31 24.12
N ILE A 96 -2.48 29.19 24.36
CA ILE A 96 -3.24 28.44 23.35
C ILE A 96 -4.73 28.64 23.66
N ILE A 97 -5.47 29.20 22.71
CA ILE A 97 -6.91 29.44 22.83
C ILE A 97 -7.63 28.61 21.75
N ASP A 98 -8.39 27.63 22.19
CA ASP A 98 -9.25 26.81 21.32
C ASP A 98 -10.70 27.28 21.44
N LEU A 99 -11.32 27.55 20.30
CA LEU A 99 -12.70 28.01 20.15
C LEU A 99 -13.51 26.92 19.43
N ASP A 100 -14.09 25.97 20.18
CA ASP A 100 -14.87 24.89 19.56
C ASP A 100 -16.01 25.50 18.73
N GLY A 101 -16.17 25.01 17.51
CA GLY A 101 -17.26 25.40 16.63
C GLY A 101 -17.15 26.79 16.01
N ALA A 102 -16.05 27.54 16.26
CA ALA A 102 -15.78 28.78 15.55
C ALA A 102 -15.36 28.48 14.09
N THR A 103 -16.33 28.46 13.18
CA THR A 103 -16.08 28.14 11.77
C THR A 103 -15.25 29.23 11.09
N TYR A 104 -14.32 28.85 10.22
CA TYR A 104 -13.46 29.81 9.51
C TYR A 104 -14.27 30.87 8.74
N ARG A 105 -15.35 30.45 8.07
CA ARG A 105 -16.25 31.36 7.35
C ARG A 105 -16.82 32.45 8.26
N ALA A 106 -17.29 32.07 9.44
CA ALA A 106 -17.87 33.03 10.39
C ALA A 106 -16.80 33.96 10.98
N VAL A 107 -15.59 33.45 11.23
CA VAL A 107 -14.45 34.28 11.65
C VAL A 107 -14.09 35.31 10.56
N GLN A 108 -13.96 34.89 9.30
CA GLN A 108 -13.70 35.82 8.19
C GLN A 108 -14.79 36.90 8.06
N GLN A 109 -16.06 36.50 8.12
CA GLN A 109 -17.19 37.43 8.05
C GLN A 109 -17.19 38.41 9.21
N GLY A 110 -16.96 37.94 10.44
CA GLY A 110 -16.93 38.79 11.62
C GLY A 110 -15.75 39.78 11.63
N MET A 111 -14.59 39.36 11.13
CA MET A 111 -13.45 40.27 10.94
C MET A 111 -13.76 41.33 9.88
N ALA A 112 -14.32 40.94 8.74
CA ALA A 112 -14.69 41.87 7.67
C ALA A 112 -15.80 42.85 8.10
N ALA A 113 -16.72 42.40 8.94
CA ALA A 113 -17.78 43.23 9.52
C ALA A 113 -17.33 44.10 10.71
N GLY A 114 -16.10 43.92 11.20
CA GLY A 114 -15.58 44.62 12.38
C GLY A 114 -16.15 44.15 13.72
N SER A 115 -16.86 43.01 13.76
CA SER A 115 -17.40 42.42 15.00
C SER A 115 -16.39 41.57 15.77
N LEU A 116 -15.26 41.20 15.13
CA LEU A 116 -14.15 40.46 15.74
C LEU A 116 -12.84 41.27 15.74
N PRO A 117 -12.79 42.45 16.40
CA PRO A 117 -11.65 43.36 16.32
C PRO A 117 -10.36 42.83 16.98
N ASN A 118 -10.43 41.87 17.91
CA ASN A 118 -9.22 41.34 18.55
C ASN A 118 -8.56 40.25 17.72
N LEU A 119 -9.33 39.39 17.06
CA LEU A 119 -8.81 38.44 16.06
C LEU A 119 -8.14 39.16 14.89
N THR A 120 -8.63 40.33 14.48
CA THR A 120 -7.98 41.17 13.44
C THR A 120 -6.57 41.65 13.82
N LYS A 121 -6.18 41.59 15.11
CA LYS A 121 -4.82 41.91 15.56
C LYS A 121 -3.86 40.73 15.40
N LEU A 122 -4.35 39.56 14.99
CA LEU A 122 -3.58 38.34 14.80
C LEU A 122 -3.47 38.00 13.31
N ASN A 123 -2.46 37.21 12.96
CA ASN A 123 -2.27 36.66 11.62
C ASN A 123 -3.21 35.46 11.41
N VAL A 124 -4.47 35.72 11.03
CA VAL A 124 -5.51 34.71 10.80
C VAL A 124 -5.37 34.07 9.42
N GLN A 125 -5.11 32.76 9.37
CA GLN A 125 -4.94 31.97 8.15
C GLN A 125 -5.89 30.78 8.13
N LEU A 126 -6.32 30.39 6.92
CA LEU A 126 -7.03 29.14 6.69
C LEU A 126 -6.14 27.96 7.04
N ALA A 127 -6.73 26.95 7.69
CA ALA A 127 -6.08 25.68 7.95
C ALA A 127 -7.06 24.51 7.84
N TYR A 128 -6.54 23.30 7.87
CA TYR A 128 -7.35 22.09 7.86
C TYR A 128 -7.17 21.22 9.11
N SER A 129 -8.20 20.44 9.39
CA SER A 129 -8.32 19.43 10.44
C SER A 129 -8.76 18.11 9.81
N GLY A 130 -8.70 17.01 10.59
CA GLY A 130 -9.14 15.69 10.14
C GLY A 130 -8.17 14.92 9.23
N GLY A 131 -6.95 15.43 9.03
CA GLY A 131 -5.96 14.80 8.17
C GLY A 131 -6.40 14.66 6.70
N VAL A 132 -5.64 13.89 5.93
CA VAL A 132 -5.87 13.71 4.49
C VAL A 132 -6.69 12.44 4.22
N VAL A 133 -7.85 12.59 3.58
CA VAL A 133 -8.74 11.48 3.22
C VAL A 133 -8.02 10.41 2.39
N GLY A 134 -8.24 9.14 2.73
CA GLY A 134 -7.66 7.99 2.04
C GLY A 134 -6.22 7.67 2.45
N THR A 135 -5.64 8.44 3.38
CA THR A 135 -4.28 8.22 3.90
C THR A 135 -4.32 7.76 5.36
N PRO A 136 -3.21 7.25 5.93
CA PRO A 136 -3.13 6.93 7.35
C PRO A 136 -3.46 8.10 8.29
N SER A 137 -3.29 9.36 7.83
CA SER A 137 -3.59 10.54 8.63
C SER A 137 -5.08 10.85 8.79
N GLN A 138 -5.97 10.21 8.02
CA GLN A 138 -7.39 10.50 8.05
C GLN A 138 -7.97 10.33 9.46
N GLN A 139 -8.69 11.36 9.91
CA GLN A 139 -9.27 11.48 11.24
C GLN A 139 -10.68 12.06 11.15
N ALA A 140 -11.55 11.63 12.05
CA ALA A 140 -12.88 12.21 12.17
C ALA A 140 -12.81 13.66 12.65
N ASN A 141 -13.54 14.56 11.99
CA ASN A 141 -13.72 15.96 12.42
C ASN A 141 -14.68 16.03 13.61
N LEU A 142 -14.16 15.69 14.78
CA LEU A 142 -14.85 15.65 16.07
C LEU A 142 -13.96 16.31 17.14
N ASP A 143 -14.57 16.76 18.24
CA ASP A 143 -13.87 17.51 19.29
C ASP A 143 -12.68 16.75 19.88
N MET A 144 -12.92 15.54 20.39
CA MET A 144 -11.88 14.76 21.07
C MET A 144 -10.67 14.45 20.18
N PRO A 145 -10.85 13.95 18.94
CA PRO A 145 -9.75 13.85 17.98
C PRO A 145 -9.09 15.20 17.67
N GLY A 146 -9.87 16.26 17.44
CA GLY A 146 -9.33 17.59 17.13
C GLY A 146 -8.46 18.16 18.26
N TRP A 147 -8.92 18.10 19.51
CA TRP A 147 -8.13 18.50 20.67
C TRP A 147 -6.87 17.64 20.83
N ALA A 148 -6.98 16.33 20.63
CA ALA A 148 -5.82 15.44 20.68
C ALA A 148 -4.78 15.82 19.62
N SER A 149 -5.21 16.18 18.41
CA SER A 149 -4.31 16.66 17.35
C SER A 149 -3.66 17.99 17.69
N LEU A 150 -4.44 18.95 18.22
CA LEU A 150 -3.93 20.23 18.69
C LEU A 150 -2.88 20.06 19.79
N LEU A 151 -3.11 19.15 20.74
CA LEU A 151 -2.22 18.89 21.87
C LEU A 151 -0.96 18.13 21.51
N THR A 152 -1.05 17.17 20.58
CA THR A 152 0.05 16.24 20.28
C THR A 152 0.82 16.59 19.02
N GLY A 153 0.28 17.44 18.13
CA GLY A 153 0.88 17.68 16.81
C GLY A 153 0.83 16.46 15.90
N THR A 154 -0.10 15.53 16.16
CA THR A 154 -0.26 14.28 15.41
C THR A 154 -1.72 14.02 15.04
N TRP A 155 -1.98 13.11 14.12
CA TRP A 155 -3.33 12.63 13.80
C TRP A 155 -3.68 11.34 14.55
N ALA A 156 -4.94 10.91 14.42
CA ALA A 156 -5.51 9.83 15.22
C ALA A 156 -4.81 8.48 15.09
N ASN A 157 -4.14 8.22 13.96
CA ASN A 157 -3.28 7.05 13.78
C ASN A 157 -2.08 7.01 14.74
N ARG A 158 -1.64 8.16 15.28
CA ARG A 158 -0.58 8.25 16.28
C ARG A 158 -1.15 8.44 17.69
N HIS A 159 -1.91 9.51 17.94
CA HIS A 159 -2.39 9.82 19.31
C HIS A 159 -3.50 8.87 19.80
N GLY A 160 -4.13 8.09 18.91
CA GLY A 160 -5.05 7.01 19.27
C GLY A 160 -6.44 7.44 19.74
N VAL A 161 -6.80 8.71 19.58
CA VAL A 161 -8.14 9.25 19.91
C VAL A 161 -8.92 9.37 18.61
N VAL A 162 -9.85 8.45 18.38
CA VAL A 162 -10.52 8.28 17.06
C VAL A 162 -12.00 8.67 17.09
N SER A 163 -12.56 8.94 18.27
CA SER A 163 -13.99 9.24 18.45
C SER A 163 -14.21 10.08 19.71
N THR A 164 -15.47 10.40 19.99
CA THR A 164 -15.94 11.05 21.23
C THR A 164 -16.45 10.04 22.27
N ALA A 165 -16.14 8.75 22.10
CA ALA A 165 -16.49 7.73 23.10
C ALA A 165 -15.82 8.05 24.45
N PRO A 166 -16.46 7.71 25.58
CA PRO A 166 -15.84 7.85 26.89
C PRO A 166 -14.56 7.01 26.97
N ASP A 167 -13.62 7.41 27.83
CA ASP A 167 -12.36 6.70 28.14
C ASP A 167 -11.32 6.64 27.01
N GLN A 168 -11.46 7.44 25.95
CA GLN A 168 -10.38 7.69 25.00
C GLN A 168 -9.24 8.44 25.71
N VAL A 169 -8.00 7.99 25.53
CA VAL A 169 -6.80 8.60 26.14
C VAL A 169 -5.73 8.86 25.09
N LEU A 170 -4.88 9.87 25.32
CA LEU A 170 -3.72 10.14 24.47
C LEU A 170 -2.70 9.00 24.58
N ARG A 171 -2.31 8.43 23.42
CA ARG A 171 -1.25 7.42 23.28
C ARG A 171 0.08 8.01 22.78
N GLN A 172 0.14 9.34 22.72
CA GLN A 172 1.32 10.12 22.34
C GLN A 172 1.54 11.23 23.35
N ASN A 173 2.78 11.70 23.39
CA ASN A 173 3.16 12.82 24.22
C ASN A 173 2.43 14.09 23.75
N SER A 174 1.73 14.75 24.66
CA SER A 174 1.19 16.10 24.45
C SER A 174 2.31 17.14 24.50
N LEU A 175 1.98 18.37 24.12
CA LEU A 175 2.85 19.54 24.28
C LEU A 175 3.24 19.82 25.74
N PHE A 176 2.61 19.21 26.74
CA PHE A 176 3.01 19.34 28.16
C PHE A 176 4.15 18.40 28.57
N HIS A 177 4.50 17.41 27.74
CA HIS A 177 5.55 16.44 28.07
C HIS A 177 6.97 16.99 28.00
N SER A 178 7.21 18.10 27.30
CA SER A 178 8.55 18.67 27.20
C SER A 178 9.00 19.17 28.59
N ALA A 179 10.07 18.60 29.14
CA ALA A 179 10.66 19.07 30.37
C ALA A 179 11.28 20.46 30.15
N GLN A 180 10.73 21.47 30.82
CA GLN A 180 11.21 22.85 30.79
C GLN A 180 10.99 23.50 32.17
N PRO A 181 11.80 24.50 32.55
CA PRO A 181 11.51 25.31 33.73
C PRO A 181 10.16 26.03 33.59
N GLY A 182 9.35 25.97 34.63
CA GLY A 182 8.02 26.60 34.70
C GLY A 182 6.87 25.60 34.69
N GLN A 183 5.73 26.02 35.24
CA GLN A 183 4.54 25.18 35.38
C GLN A 183 3.65 25.30 34.14
N ASN A 184 2.74 24.35 33.92
CA ASN A 184 1.73 24.45 32.85
C ASN A 184 0.32 24.46 33.45
N ALA A 185 -0.61 25.17 32.81
CA ALA A 185 -2.00 25.24 33.26
C ALA A 185 -2.99 25.12 32.09
N ALA A 186 -4.20 24.66 32.39
CA ALA A 186 -5.30 24.59 31.45
C ALA A 186 -6.64 24.97 32.09
N ALA A 187 -7.44 25.80 31.43
CA ALA A 187 -8.83 26.08 31.76
C ALA A 187 -9.71 25.60 30.60
N VAL A 188 -10.60 24.64 30.86
CA VAL A 188 -11.36 23.95 29.80
C VAL A 188 -12.84 23.91 30.12
N ALA A 189 -13.69 24.05 29.09
CA ALA A 189 -15.14 24.03 29.23
C ALA A 189 -15.76 22.66 28.94
N SER A 190 -14.98 21.70 28.46
CA SER A 190 -15.44 20.38 28.04
C SER A 190 -14.82 19.27 28.89
N SER A 191 -15.67 18.42 29.48
CA SER A 191 -15.24 17.29 30.30
C SER A 191 -14.40 16.27 29.52
N GLY A 192 -14.66 16.14 28.21
CA GLY A 192 -13.85 15.30 27.33
C GLY A 192 -12.40 15.78 27.22
N LEU A 193 -12.16 17.09 27.12
CA LEU A 193 -10.81 17.63 27.11
C LEU A 193 -10.15 17.53 28.48
N ALA A 194 -10.89 17.81 29.57
CA ALA A 194 -10.41 17.59 30.93
C ALA A 194 -9.96 16.14 31.15
N HIS A 195 -10.69 15.17 30.59
CA HIS A 195 -10.33 13.75 30.62
C HIS A 195 -9.04 13.46 29.84
N LEU A 196 -8.88 13.99 28.62
CA LEU A 196 -7.64 13.81 27.84
C LEU A 196 -6.40 14.37 28.54
N LEU A 197 -6.57 15.46 29.31
CA LEU A 197 -5.50 16.12 30.06
C LEU A 197 -5.20 15.45 31.41
N LYS A 198 -6.04 14.51 31.87
CA LYS A 198 -5.91 13.91 33.20
C LYS A 198 -4.56 13.24 33.40
N ALA A 199 -4.05 12.51 32.41
CA ALA A 199 -2.77 11.82 32.51
C ALA A 199 -1.59 12.79 32.68
N ASP A 200 -1.63 13.94 31.99
CA ASP A 200 -0.62 14.99 32.17
C ASP A 200 -0.75 15.69 33.51
N HIS A 201 -1.97 15.84 34.02
CA HIS A 201 -2.21 16.42 35.33
C HIS A 201 -1.72 15.52 36.46
N ASP A 202 -2.09 14.23 36.44
CA ASP A 202 -1.67 13.23 37.42
C ASP A 202 -0.14 13.04 37.44
N ALA A 203 0.52 13.25 36.29
CA ALA A 203 1.97 13.17 36.15
C ALA A 203 2.70 14.50 36.44
N GLU A 204 2.00 15.51 36.95
CA GLU A 204 2.53 16.86 37.26
C GLU A 204 3.18 17.57 36.06
N ARG A 205 2.82 17.18 34.84
CA ARG A 205 3.20 17.89 33.61
C ARG A 205 2.28 19.08 33.38
N LEU A 206 1.00 18.90 33.68
CA LEU A 206 -0.02 19.95 33.75
C LEU A 206 -0.32 20.24 35.22
N HIS A 207 0.22 21.33 35.76
CA HIS A 207 0.19 21.59 37.19
C HIS A 207 -1.18 22.09 37.68
N GLU A 208 -1.90 22.81 36.82
CA GLU A 208 -3.27 23.26 37.11
C GLU A 208 -4.21 22.86 35.97
N LEU A 209 -5.33 22.22 36.32
CA LEU A 209 -6.41 21.89 35.40
C LEU A 209 -7.73 22.40 36.00
N ALA A 210 -8.24 23.51 35.47
CA ALA A 210 -9.55 24.03 35.82
C ALA A 210 -10.62 23.47 34.87
N ASP A 211 -11.38 22.49 35.34
CA ASP A 211 -12.53 21.92 34.62
C ASP A 211 -13.80 22.75 34.91
N CYS A 212 -14.19 23.57 33.94
CA CYS A 212 -15.39 24.40 33.98
C CYS A 212 -16.62 23.70 33.42
N SER A 213 -16.54 22.43 32.99
CA SER A 213 -17.62 21.75 32.25
C SER A 213 -18.91 21.54 33.06
N ALA A 214 -18.81 21.49 34.39
CA ALA A 214 -19.96 21.38 35.29
C ALA A 214 -20.63 22.74 35.59
N GLN A 215 -20.07 23.86 35.12
CA GLN A 215 -20.63 25.18 35.40
C GLN A 215 -21.81 25.50 34.48
N ALA A 216 -22.85 26.15 35.03
CA ALA A 216 -23.99 26.59 34.25
C ALA A 216 -23.62 27.63 33.16
N VAL A 217 -22.58 28.43 33.42
CA VAL A 217 -22.01 29.38 32.46
C VAL A 217 -20.52 29.10 32.35
N THR A 218 -20.13 28.33 31.33
CA THR A 218 -18.75 27.87 31.15
C THR A 218 -17.81 29.01 30.72
N LEU A 219 -18.28 29.93 29.87
CA LEU A 219 -17.52 31.07 29.34
C LEU A 219 -16.81 31.89 30.42
N SER A 220 -17.55 32.37 31.43
CA SER A 220 -17.00 33.23 32.48
C SER A 220 -16.08 32.46 33.44
N CYS A 221 -16.35 31.17 33.68
CA CYS A 221 -15.46 30.31 34.45
C CYS A 221 -14.11 30.18 33.76
N VAL A 222 -14.10 29.82 32.47
CA VAL A 222 -12.86 29.64 31.70
C VAL A 222 -12.06 30.94 31.64
N SER A 223 -12.68 32.07 31.31
CA SER A 223 -11.99 33.36 31.26
C SER A 223 -11.40 33.76 32.61
N THR A 224 -12.13 33.56 33.70
CA THR A 224 -11.65 33.91 35.05
C THR A 224 -10.43 33.07 35.43
N GLN A 225 -10.43 31.78 35.13
CA GLN A 225 -9.29 30.90 35.44
C GLN A 225 -8.11 31.19 34.52
N ALA A 226 -8.35 31.39 33.22
CA ALA A 226 -7.30 31.74 32.27
C ALA A 226 -6.57 33.05 32.63
N LEU A 227 -7.30 34.08 33.07
CA LEU A 227 -6.69 35.33 33.54
C LEU A 227 -5.77 35.10 34.75
N LYS A 228 -6.21 34.30 35.73
CA LYS A 228 -5.37 33.93 36.88
C LYS A 228 -4.14 33.14 36.46
N MET A 229 -4.26 32.23 35.50
CA MET A 229 -3.14 31.45 34.98
C MET A 229 -2.12 32.32 34.23
N ILE A 230 -2.57 33.34 33.49
CA ILE A 230 -1.67 34.29 32.81
C ILE A 230 -0.91 35.16 33.83
N GLU A 231 -1.59 35.61 34.90
CA GLU A 231 -0.97 36.36 36.00
C GLU A 231 -0.05 35.47 36.86
N GLY A 232 -0.36 34.18 36.98
CA GLY A 232 0.48 33.15 37.61
C GLY A 232 1.75 32.86 36.82
N ASN A 233 2.67 32.07 37.37
CA ASN A 233 3.96 31.76 36.74
C ASN A 233 3.90 30.51 35.82
N TYR A 234 2.92 30.45 34.92
CA TYR A 234 2.73 29.33 33.99
C TYR A 234 3.41 29.59 32.64
N ARG A 235 4.26 28.65 32.21
CA ARG A 235 4.98 28.63 30.92
C ARG A 235 4.04 28.41 29.74
N LYS A 236 3.06 27.53 29.90
CA LYS A 236 2.03 27.22 28.89
C LYS A 236 0.66 27.32 29.54
N VAL A 237 -0.24 28.04 28.90
CA VAL A 237 -1.64 28.18 29.31
C VAL A 237 -2.53 27.74 28.16
N LEU A 238 -3.30 26.67 28.37
CA LEU A 238 -4.34 26.23 27.44
C LEU A 238 -5.69 26.75 27.90
N VAL A 239 -6.45 27.34 26.99
CA VAL A 239 -7.79 27.87 27.23
C VAL A 239 -8.71 27.27 26.18
N GLN A 240 -9.78 26.60 26.60
CA GLN A 240 -10.73 26.00 25.68
C GLN A 240 -12.15 26.47 25.97
N TYR A 241 -12.79 27.05 24.96
CA TYR A 241 -14.16 27.53 24.99
C TYR A 241 -15.06 26.69 24.10
N ARG A 242 -16.19 26.24 24.64
CA ARG A 242 -17.23 25.49 23.88
C ARG A 242 -18.44 26.31 23.44
N SER A 243 -18.52 27.58 23.84
CA SER A 243 -19.76 28.36 23.73
C SER A 243 -20.20 28.64 22.29
N ALA A 244 -19.27 28.77 21.34
CA ALA A 244 -19.62 28.92 19.93
C ALA A 244 -20.25 27.65 19.37
N LYS A 245 -19.71 26.47 19.72
CA LYS A 245 -20.32 25.18 19.41
C LYS A 245 -21.71 25.02 20.01
N ASP A 246 -21.89 25.33 21.29
CA ASP A 246 -23.21 25.26 21.94
C ASP A 246 -24.22 26.17 21.22
N ALA A 247 -23.84 27.42 20.90
CA ALA A 247 -24.69 28.33 20.14
C ALA A 247 -24.97 27.83 18.70
N ALA A 248 -24.00 27.20 18.04
CA ALA A 248 -24.20 26.62 16.73
C ALA A 248 -25.16 25.42 16.76
N LEU A 249 -25.13 24.60 17.80
CA LEU A 249 -26.03 23.48 17.99
C LEU A 249 -27.47 23.93 18.29
N ASP A 250 -27.62 24.95 19.13
CA ASP A 250 -28.93 25.45 19.56
C ASP A 250 -29.61 26.30 18.47
N PHE A 251 -28.84 27.11 17.74
CA PHE A 251 -29.39 28.15 16.85
C PHE A 251 -28.92 28.06 15.38
N GLY A 252 -27.86 27.31 15.08
CA GLY A 252 -27.24 27.21 13.76
C GLY A 252 -26.10 28.22 13.52
N VAL A 253 -25.17 27.86 12.63
CA VAL A 253 -23.89 28.56 12.36
C VAL A 253 -24.01 29.92 11.64
N GLU A 254 -25.20 30.30 11.21
CA GLU A 254 -25.49 31.61 10.59
C GLU A 254 -26.44 32.46 11.43
N SER A 255 -26.84 31.98 12.61
CA SER A 255 -27.80 32.68 13.46
C SER A 255 -27.20 33.94 14.10
N PRO A 256 -28.02 34.97 14.37
CA PRO A 256 -27.59 36.13 15.15
C PRO A 256 -27.00 35.77 16.52
N ASP A 257 -27.54 34.73 17.18
CA ASP A 257 -27.07 34.25 18.48
C ASP A 257 -25.65 33.64 18.41
N TYR A 258 -25.37 32.85 17.37
CA TYR A 258 -24.03 32.33 17.11
C TYR A 258 -23.04 33.46 16.81
N LEU A 259 -23.40 34.41 15.93
CA LEU A 259 -22.55 35.56 15.59
C LEU A 259 -22.30 36.49 16.79
N ALA A 260 -23.31 36.70 17.64
CA ALA A 260 -23.18 37.43 18.89
C ALA A 260 -22.28 36.69 19.90
N THR A 261 -22.32 35.36 19.91
CA THR A 261 -21.45 34.53 20.74
C THR A 261 -20.00 34.61 20.29
N LEU A 262 -19.72 34.58 18.98
CA LEU A 262 -18.38 34.85 18.46
C LEU A 262 -17.88 36.24 18.86
N SER A 263 -18.74 37.25 18.79
CA SER A 263 -18.39 38.61 19.23
C SER A 263 -18.10 38.70 20.73
N LYS A 264 -18.72 37.84 21.57
CA LYS A 264 -18.39 37.73 23.00
C LYS A 264 -17.04 37.03 23.19
N LEU A 265 -16.80 35.92 22.50
CA LEU A 265 -15.51 35.21 22.54
C LEU A 265 -14.35 36.11 22.10
N ASP A 266 -14.52 36.93 21.07
CA ASP A 266 -13.49 37.90 20.66
C ASP A 266 -13.14 38.92 21.75
N LYS A 267 -14.12 39.33 22.58
CA LYS A 267 -13.85 40.18 23.75
C LYS A 267 -13.03 39.44 24.81
N GLU A 268 -13.32 38.16 25.05
CA GLU A 268 -12.52 37.33 25.96
C GLU A 268 -11.08 37.18 25.45
N ILE A 269 -10.88 36.92 24.15
CA ILE A 269 -9.55 36.90 23.52
C ILE A 269 -8.84 38.23 23.76
N GLY A 270 -9.51 39.36 23.55
CA GLY A 270 -8.96 40.69 23.82
C GLY A 270 -8.54 40.88 25.28
N ALA A 271 -9.32 40.38 26.24
CA ALA A 271 -8.98 40.43 27.66
C ALA A 271 -7.75 39.58 27.99
N LEU A 272 -7.65 38.36 27.44
CA LEU A 272 -6.49 37.49 27.61
C LEU A 272 -5.23 38.10 26.99
N MET A 273 -5.32 38.64 25.77
CA MET A 273 -4.23 39.36 25.12
C MET A 273 -3.76 40.55 25.96
N ALA A 274 -4.70 41.35 26.49
CA ALA A 274 -4.37 42.48 27.37
C ALA A 274 -3.70 42.02 28.68
N ALA A 275 -4.08 40.87 29.23
CA ALA A 275 -3.43 40.30 30.40
C ALA A 275 -1.98 39.84 30.10
N THR A 276 -1.74 39.20 28.96
CA THR A 276 -0.37 38.82 28.54
C THR A 276 0.52 40.04 28.35
N ALA A 277 0.00 41.13 27.78
CA ALA A 277 0.74 42.38 27.57
C ALA A 277 1.14 43.10 28.87
N LYS A 278 0.48 42.79 30.00
CA LYS A 278 0.87 43.32 31.33
C LYS A 278 2.08 42.60 31.93
N GLN A 279 2.40 41.39 31.47
CA GLN A 279 3.53 40.59 31.95
C GLN A 279 4.80 40.94 31.18
N GLN A 280 5.38 42.11 31.43
CA GLN A 280 6.48 42.68 30.63
C GLN A 280 7.80 41.89 30.71
N ASP A 281 7.96 41.04 31.72
CA ASP A 281 9.07 40.10 31.89
C ASP A 281 8.95 38.85 31.00
N ARG A 282 7.83 38.69 30.28
CA ARG A 282 7.49 37.49 29.53
C ARG A 282 7.17 37.80 28.07
N GLU A 283 7.70 36.98 27.18
CA GLU A 283 7.38 37.02 25.75
C GLU A 283 6.35 35.93 25.43
N TRP A 284 5.12 36.33 25.08
CA TRP A 284 4.02 35.39 24.82
C TRP A 284 3.85 35.10 23.32
N LEU A 285 3.88 33.82 22.94
CA LEU A 285 3.26 33.34 21.71
C LEU A 285 1.77 33.08 21.99
N ILE A 286 0.91 33.78 21.27
CA ILE A 286 -0.55 33.61 21.35
C ILE A 286 -1.02 32.89 20.11
N VAL A 287 -1.71 31.77 20.30
CA VAL A 287 -2.34 30.98 19.24
C VAL A 287 -3.83 30.92 19.50
N VAL A 288 -4.65 31.30 18.52
CA VAL A 288 -6.11 31.10 18.55
C VAL A 288 -6.51 30.22 17.37
N THR A 289 -7.31 29.19 17.62
CA THR A 289 -7.77 28.24 16.60
C THR A 289 -9.14 27.69 16.94
N GLY A 290 -9.79 27.05 15.97
CA GLY A 290 -10.78 26.02 16.24
C GLY A 290 -10.17 24.63 16.07
N ASN A 291 -10.72 23.62 16.73
CA ASN A 291 -10.31 22.23 16.61
C ASN A 291 -10.81 21.55 15.32
N HIS A 292 -11.95 21.98 14.78
CA HIS A 292 -12.49 21.62 13.47
C HIS A 292 -13.63 22.58 13.07
N GLY A 293 -14.13 22.44 11.84
CA GLY A 293 -15.32 23.15 11.36
C GLY A 293 -16.63 22.41 11.66
N LEU A 294 -17.77 22.99 11.31
CA LEU A 294 -19.09 22.39 11.55
C LEU A 294 -19.83 22.11 10.24
N SER A 295 -20.79 21.18 10.29
CA SER A 295 -21.77 21.02 9.21
C SER A 295 -22.64 22.27 9.05
N GLU A 296 -23.36 22.38 7.94
CA GLU A 296 -24.29 23.50 7.68
C GLU A 296 -25.38 23.64 8.76
N HIS A 297 -25.67 22.56 9.49
CA HIS A 297 -26.62 22.54 10.60
C HIS A 297 -25.95 22.66 11.99
N GLY A 298 -24.66 23.04 12.05
CA GLY A 298 -23.94 23.23 13.32
C GLY A 298 -23.54 21.95 14.05
N GLN A 299 -23.73 20.78 13.45
CA GLN A 299 -23.37 19.48 14.04
C GLN A 299 -21.94 19.04 13.70
N ASP A 300 -21.34 18.26 14.60
CA ASP A 300 -20.08 17.52 14.45
C ASP A 300 -20.35 16.03 14.21
N ASN A 301 -20.48 15.64 12.93
CA ASN A 301 -20.77 14.24 12.57
C ASN A 301 -19.52 13.45 12.15
N GLY A 302 -18.32 14.04 12.30
CA GLY A 302 -17.04 13.39 12.03
C GLY A 302 -16.73 13.21 10.55
N LEU A 303 -17.56 13.72 9.63
CA LEU A 303 -17.36 13.53 8.20
C LEU A 303 -16.22 14.42 7.67
N PRO A 304 -15.44 13.93 6.70
CA PRO A 304 -14.43 14.73 6.03
C PRO A 304 -15.07 15.60 4.94
N LEU A 305 -15.98 16.51 5.34
CA LEU A 305 -16.56 17.50 4.43
C LEU A 305 -15.76 18.80 4.51
N LEU A 306 -15.78 19.59 3.45
CA LEU A 306 -14.99 20.82 3.36
C LEU A 306 -15.27 21.80 4.51
N SER A 307 -16.55 22.04 4.82
CA SER A 307 -16.96 22.91 5.94
C SER A 307 -16.58 22.39 7.32
N GLN A 308 -16.43 21.07 7.46
CA GLN A 308 -16.04 20.42 8.71
C GLN A 308 -14.53 20.27 8.86
N SER A 309 -13.82 20.13 7.75
CA SER A 309 -12.36 19.98 7.74
C SER A 309 -11.66 21.32 7.79
N ALA A 310 -12.29 22.40 7.34
CA ALA A 310 -11.73 23.75 7.41
C ALA A 310 -11.79 24.34 8.83
N THR A 311 -10.65 24.81 9.30
CA THR A 311 -10.48 25.58 10.53
C THR A 311 -9.59 26.80 10.25
N PHE A 312 -9.13 27.50 11.29
CA PHE A 312 -8.25 28.64 11.16
C PHE A 312 -7.15 28.58 12.20
N LEU A 313 -5.99 29.14 11.89
CA LEU A 313 -4.93 29.40 12.86
C LEU A 313 -4.69 30.90 12.92
N ALA A 314 -4.57 31.46 14.13
CA ALA A 314 -4.30 32.87 14.33
C ALA A 314 -3.12 33.03 15.30
N PHE A 315 -2.09 33.76 14.87
CA PHE A 315 -0.87 33.96 15.66
C PHE A 315 -0.58 35.44 15.87
N ASN A 316 -0.07 35.82 17.04
CA ASN A 316 0.43 37.19 17.27
C ASN A 316 1.81 37.44 16.63
N GLN A 317 2.49 36.38 16.21
CA GLN A 317 3.77 36.42 15.49
C GLN A 317 3.54 36.15 14.00
N SER A 318 4.45 36.65 13.16
CA SER A 318 4.51 36.25 11.75
C SER A 318 4.88 34.77 11.66
N VAL A 319 4.13 34.03 10.86
CA VAL A 319 4.28 32.58 10.65
C VAL A 319 4.33 32.27 9.16
N ASN A 320 4.88 31.10 8.81
CA ASN A 320 4.83 30.56 7.47
C ASN A 320 3.36 30.30 7.08
N THR A 321 2.85 31.03 6.08
CA THR A 321 1.44 30.97 5.64
C THR A 321 1.22 30.05 4.44
N GLY A 322 2.20 29.19 4.15
CA GLY A 322 2.23 28.45 2.89
C GLY A 322 2.27 29.42 1.70
N GLU A 323 1.63 29.05 0.59
CA GLU A 323 1.64 29.85 -0.65
C GLU A 323 0.43 30.78 -0.80
N GLN A 324 -0.57 30.63 0.07
CA GLN A 324 -1.90 31.21 -0.12
C GLN A 324 -2.15 32.44 0.78
N GLY A 325 -1.28 32.68 1.76
CA GLY A 325 -1.28 33.90 2.57
C GLY A 325 -2.35 33.97 3.66
N ILE A 326 -2.44 35.14 4.30
CA ILE A 326 -3.40 35.46 5.38
C ILE A 326 -4.78 35.75 4.76
N GLY A 327 -5.85 35.26 5.40
CA GLY A 327 -7.22 35.57 4.99
C GLY A 327 -7.68 34.94 3.66
N ALA A 328 -7.02 33.88 3.19
CA ALA A 328 -7.41 33.16 1.97
C ALA A 328 -8.90 32.73 2.00
N SER A 329 -9.57 32.75 0.85
CA SER A 329 -10.96 32.24 0.76
C SER A 329 -11.01 30.72 0.92
N LEU A 330 -12.10 30.19 1.46
CA LEU A 330 -12.31 28.75 1.52
C LEU A 330 -12.30 28.16 0.08
N PRO A 331 -11.49 27.12 -0.21
CA PRO A 331 -11.43 26.50 -1.53
C PRO A 331 -12.70 25.71 -1.84
N GLN A 332 -12.78 25.09 -3.03
CA GLN A 332 -13.96 24.32 -3.47
C GLN A 332 -13.84 22.83 -3.15
N THR A 333 -12.62 22.33 -2.97
CA THR A 333 -12.36 20.89 -2.76
C THR A 333 -11.46 20.65 -1.54
N LEU A 334 -11.54 19.44 -0.97
CA LEU A 334 -10.63 19.01 0.09
C LEU A 334 -9.16 18.96 -0.37
N ALA A 335 -8.92 18.54 -1.62
CA ALA A 335 -7.58 18.47 -2.17
C ALA A 335 -6.91 19.86 -2.23
N GLU A 336 -7.68 20.90 -2.53
CA GLU A 336 -7.21 22.29 -2.46
C GLU A 336 -7.03 22.76 -1.00
N LEU A 337 -7.91 22.33 -0.08
CA LEU A 337 -7.78 22.64 1.34
C LEU A 337 -6.52 22.02 1.98
N TYR A 338 -6.12 20.82 1.56
CA TYR A 338 -4.89 20.17 2.04
C TYR A 338 -3.60 20.88 1.62
N GLN A 339 -3.71 21.94 0.80
CA GLN A 339 -2.56 22.77 0.45
C GLN A 339 -2.19 23.80 1.52
N TYR A 340 -3.06 24.00 2.50
CA TYR A 340 -2.90 24.96 3.59
C TYR A 340 -2.23 24.31 4.80
N ASN A 341 -1.90 25.12 5.79
CA ASN A 341 -1.46 24.64 7.09
C ASN A 341 -2.54 23.79 7.76
N SER A 342 -2.16 23.03 8.77
CA SER A 342 -3.00 22.05 9.45
C SER A 342 -3.01 22.28 10.95
N LEU A 343 -4.05 21.78 11.61
CA LEU A 343 -4.19 21.86 13.07
C LEU A 343 -2.97 21.27 13.80
N VAL A 344 -2.40 20.20 13.26
CA VAL A 344 -1.23 19.53 13.85
C VAL A 344 0.05 20.36 13.78
N ASP A 345 0.09 21.45 13.00
CA ASP A 345 1.24 22.36 12.95
C ASP A 345 1.34 23.25 14.21
N VAL A 346 0.29 23.34 15.05
CA VAL A 346 0.28 24.19 16.25
C VAL A 346 1.27 23.72 17.32
N ALA A 347 1.22 22.44 17.70
CA ALA A 347 2.12 21.89 18.73
C ALA A 347 3.61 22.04 18.37
N PRO A 348 4.10 21.64 17.18
CA PRO A 348 5.50 21.87 16.82
C PRO A 348 5.86 23.36 16.71
N THR A 349 4.92 24.24 16.36
CA THR A 349 5.16 25.69 16.39
C THR A 349 5.42 26.19 17.81
N ILE A 350 4.63 25.76 18.78
CA ILE A 350 4.83 26.09 20.20
C ILE A 350 6.14 25.49 20.72
N MET A 351 6.42 24.23 20.37
CA MET A 351 7.68 23.57 20.75
C MET A 351 8.89 24.29 20.18
N ARG A 352 8.85 24.75 18.92
CA ARG A 352 9.92 25.57 18.32
C ARG A 352 10.12 26.88 19.09
N TYR A 353 9.03 27.58 19.40
CA TYR A 353 9.09 28.85 20.14
C TYR A 353 9.72 28.68 21.53
N LEU A 354 9.41 27.57 22.20
CA LEU A 354 9.90 27.27 23.54
C LEU A 354 11.23 26.48 23.56
N ASP A 355 11.90 26.33 22.41
CA ASP A 355 13.16 25.59 22.24
C ASP A 355 13.08 24.12 22.70
N THR A 356 11.94 23.45 22.43
CA THR A 356 11.67 22.04 22.77
C THR A 356 11.33 21.16 21.57
N LEU A 357 11.51 21.66 20.34
CA LEU A 357 11.22 20.88 19.14
C LEU A 357 12.24 19.73 19.01
N PRO A 358 11.80 18.46 18.90
CA PRO A 358 12.73 17.34 18.78
C PRO A 358 13.45 17.38 17.43
N PRO A 359 14.72 16.94 17.35
CA PRO A 359 15.46 16.88 16.10
C PRO A 359 14.81 15.91 15.10
N ALA A 360 15.11 16.05 13.80
CA ALA A 360 14.50 15.26 12.74
C ALA A 360 14.55 13.74 12.96
N ALA A 361 15.63 13.20 13.54
CA ALA A 361 15.77 11.78 13.83
C ALA A 361 14.80 11.25 14.91
N GLU A 362 14.33 12.12 15.80
CA GLU A 362 13.39 11.80 16.89
C GLU A 362 11.99 12.39 16.61
N TYR A 363 11.78 12.96 15.43
CA TYR A 363 10.56 13.69 15.12
C TYR A 363 9.41 12.75 14.81
N LYS A 364 8.45 12.66 15.74
CA LYS A 364 7.26 11.80 15.64
C LYS A 364 5.95 12.58 15.59
N LEU A 365 6.01 13.83 15.10
CA LEU A 365 4.87 14.74 14.91
C LEU A 365 4.48 14.76 13.43
N ASP A 366 3.20 14.85 13.09
CA ASP A 366 2.77 14.97 11.68
C ASP A 366 2.83 16.42 11.18
N GLY A 367 2.67 17.39 12.09
CA GLY A 367 2.81 18.81 11.77
C GLY A 367 4.26 19.28 11.69
N SER A 368 4.45 20.51 11.24
CA SER A 368 5.74 21.23 11.21
C SER A 368 5.61 22.58 11.91
N SER A 369 6.72 23.10 12.45
CA SER A 369 6.73 24.46 12.98
C SER A 369 6.42 25.48 11.87
N LEU A 370 5.49 26.38 12.15
CA LEU A 370 5.19 27.54 11.31
C LEU A 370 6.08 28.74 11.64
N LEU A 371 6.91 28.66 12.68
CA LEU A 371 7.93 29.66 13.00
C LEU A 371 9.29 29.24 12.44
N GLY A 372 10.02 30.22 11.90
CA GLY A 372 11.36 30.03 11.36
C GLY A 372 11.35 29.43 9.94
N PRO A 373 12.36 28.62 9.58
CA PRO A 373 12.49 28.06 8.24
C PRO A 373 11.27 27.25 7.81
N GLN A 374 10.97 27.27 6.51
CA GLN A 374 9.82 26.58 5.94
C GLN A 374 10.13 25.09 5.70
N ALA A 375 9.36 24.20 6.34
CA ALA A 375 9.37 22.78 6.03
C ALA A 375 8.76 22.50 4.65
N VAL A 376 8.95 21.29 4.12
CA VAL A 376 8.21 20.85 2.95
C VAL A 376 6.70 20.84 3.22
N SER A 377 5.91 21.10 2.19
CA SER A 377 4.45 21.00 2.25
C SER A 377 3.96 19.85 1.36
N HIS A 378 2.70 19.44 1.54
CA HIS A 378 2.04 18.41 0.71
C HIS A 378 2.79 17.07 0.71
N LEU A 379 3.44 16.73 1.83
CA LEU A 379 4.16 15.47 1.97
C LEU A 379 3.16 14.30 1.92
N ASN A 380 3.35 13.39 0.98
CA ASN A 380 2.53 12.21 0.76
C ASN A 380 3.42 10.97 0.54
N ALA A 381 2.88 9.78 0.83
CA ALA A 381 3.55 8.50 0.60
C ALA A 381 2.65 7.53 -0.16
N THR A 382 3.19 6.92 -1.21
CA THR A 382 2.49 5.97 -2.08
C THR A 382 3.25 4.65 -2.16
N VAL A 383 2.57 3.53 -1.94
CA VAL A 383 3.14 2.19 -2.15
C VAL A 383 3.24 1.92 -3.65
N VAL A 384 4.44 1.60 -4.13
CA VAL A 384 4.69 1.30 -5.54
C VAL A 384 4.48 -0.18 -5.83
N ASP A 385 5.16 -1.04 -5.07
CA ASP A 385 5.09 -2.49 -5.18
C ASP A 385 4.58 -3.10 -3.88
N ASN A 386 3.57 -3.96 -3.97
CA ASN A 386 2.92 -4.59 -2.82
C ASN A 386 2.76 -6.10 -3.05
N ASN A 387 2.75 -6.88 -1.97
CA ASN A 387 2.71 -8.35 -2.02
C ASN A 387 3.86 -8.97 -2.84
N SER A 388 5.04 -8.36 -2.74
CA SER A 388 6.21 -8.70 -3.55
C SER A 388 7.44 -8.94 -2.67
N SER A 389 8.44 -9.61 -3.26
CA SER A 389 9.79 -9.74 -2.70
C SER A 389 10.66 -8.52 -2.93
N SER A 390 10.17 -7.57 -3.72
CA SER A 390 10.71 -6.23 -3.87
C SER A 390 9.59 -5.24 -3.55
N VAL A 391 9.78 -4.44 -2.51
CA VAL A 391 8.84 -3.42 -2.06
C VAL A 391 9.48 -2.04 -2.10
N ALA A 392 8.69 -1.03 -2.47
CA ALA A 392 9.14 0.36 -2.58
C ALA A 392 8.02 1.34 -2.20
N ILE A 393 8.41 2.48 -1.63
CA ILE A 393 7.51 3.60 -1.30
C ILE A 393 8.05 4.85 -1.98
N THR A 394 7.18 5.57 -2.67
CA THR A 394 7.49 6.92 -3.19
C THR A 394 6.93 7.96 -2.24
N LEU A 395 7.79 8.90 -1.86
CA LEU A 395 7.45 10.12 -1.14
C LEU A 395 7.38 11.27 -2.14
N ASP A 396 6.34 12.09 -2.04
CA ASP A 396 6.17 13.30 -2.86
C ASP A 396 5.87 14.49 -1.95
N TRP A 397 6.41 15.66 -2.27
CA TRP A 397 6.23 16.88 -1.50
C TRP A 397 6.50 18.12 -2.35
N LYS A 398 6.17 19.28 -1.79
CA LYS A 398 6.55 20.58 -2.32
C LYS A 398 7.69 21.16 -1.50
N ALA A 399 8.83 21.38 -2.16
CA ALA A 399 10.04 21.88 -1.54
C ALA A 399 10.05 23.43 -1.46
N PRO A 400 10.65 24.01 -0.41
CA PRO A 400 11.02 25.43 -0.41
C PRO A 400 12.14 25.68 -1.46
N ALA A 401 12.20 26.90 -2.00
CA ALA A 401 12.96 27.22 -3.22
C ALA A 401 14.47 26.94 -3.16
N ASP A 402 15.09 27.03 -1.98
CA ASP A 402 16.56 27.05 -1.85
C ASP A 402 17.11 26.14 -0.74
N ALA A 403 16.36 25.12 -0.32
CA ALA A 403 16.80 24.23 0.77
C ALA A 403 17.18 22.83 0.25
N PRO A 404 18.38 22.29 0.58
CA PRO A 404 18.68 20.88 0.33
C PRO A 404 17.73 19.97 1.13
N ILE A 405 17.52 18.75 0.65
CA ILE A 405 16.61 17.79 1.29
C ILE A 405 17.39 16.60 1.87
N ASP A 406 17.10 16.25 3.12
CA ASP A 406 17.44 14.98 3.75
C ASP A 406 16.15 14.16 3.97
N ILE A 407 16.22 12.85 3.74
CA ILE A 407 15.12 11.90 3.95
C ILE A 407 15.53 10.91 5.03
N LEU A 408 14.69 10.77 6.05
CA LEU A 408 14.87 9.81 7.12
C LEU A 408 13.70 8.81 7.12
N ARG A 409 14.02 7.53 7.31
CA ARG A 409 13.08 6.43 7.58
C ARG A 409 13.33 5.91 8.99
N ASP A 410 12.30 5.94 9.83
CA ASP A 410 12.35 5.56 11.24
C ASP A 410 13.50 6.24 12.01
N GLY A 411 13.78 7.49 11.65
CA GLY A 411 14.86 8.31 12.24
C GLY A 411 16.25 8.05 11.66
N GLN A 412 16.42 7.10 10.73
CA GLN A 412 17.67 6.84 10.04
C GLN A 412 17.71 7.56 8.69
N VAL A 413 18.82 8.26 8.41
CA VAL A 413 19.02 8.96 7.13
C VAL A 413 19.20 7.93 6.00
N ILE A 414 18.28 7.93 5.04
CA ILE A 414 18.33 7.06 3.84
C ILE A 414 18.72 7.81 2.56
N ALA A 415 18.58 9.14 2.57
CA ALA A 415 19.11 10.03 1.56
C ALA A 415 19.49 11.37 2.19
N SER A 416 20.58 11.97 1.75
CA SER A 416 21.05 13.24 2.30
C SER A 416 21.59 14.17 1.22
N ARG A 417 21.41 15.48 1.45
CA ARG A 417 21.84 16.57 0.59
C ARG A 417 21.35 16.41 -0.85
N LEU A 418 20.10 15.99 -1.00
CA LEU A 418 19.43 16.05 -2.28
C LEU A 418 19.34 17.53 -2.72
N PRO A 419 19.49 17.84 -4.03
CA PRO A 419 19.50 19.21 -4.51
C PRO A 419 18.26 20.00 -4.10
N ALA A 420 18.42 21.32 -3.92
CA ALA A 420 17.29 22.22 -3.71
C ALA A 420 16.27 22.08 -4.86
N GLY A 421 14.98 22.12 -4.51
CA GLY A 421 13.89 21.88 -5.44
C GLY A 421 13.56 20.39 -5.71
N THR A 422 14.24 19.44 -5.06
CA THR A 422 13.83 18.02 -5.09
C THR A 422 12.43 17.88 -4.48
N GLN A 423 11.49 17.25 -5.19
CA GLN A 423 10.07 17.14 -4.81
C GLN A 423 9.60 15.69 -4.60
N SER A 424 10.44 14.71 -4.91
CA SER A 424 10.07 13.29 -4.80
C SER A 424 11.28 12.43 -4.51
N TYR A 425 11.07 11.31 -3.80
CA TYR A 425 12.07 10.30 -3.54
C TYR A 425 11.40 8.92 -3.44
N THR A 426 11.92 7.95 -4.20
CA THR A 426 11.51 6.55 -4.08
C THR A 426 12.49 5.78 -3.21
N ASP A 427 12.02 5.32 -2.06
CA ASP A 427 12.75 4.40 -1.21
C ASP A 427 12.64 2.98 -1.77
N ASN A 428 13.65 2.59 -2.54
CA ASN A 428 13.81 1.25 -3.10
C ASN A 428 14.71 0.35 -2.24
N GLN A 429 15.13 0.82 -1.06
CA GLN A 429 16.02 0.08 -0.14
C GLN A 429 15.24 -0.62 0.98
N LEU A 430 13.92 -0.40 1.08
CA LEU A 430 13.03 -1.02 2.07
C LEU A 430 13.22 -2.53 2.19
N THR A 431 13.36 -3.21 1.06
CA THR A 431 13.47 -4.67 1.01
C THR A 431 14.67 -5.20 1.80
N ALA A 432 15.78 -4.44 1.87
CA ALA A 432 16.98 -4.87 2.58
C ALA A 432 16.76 -5.00 4.10
N ASP A 433 15.79 -4.26 4.64
CA ASP A 433 15.48 -4.22 6.07
C ASP A 433 14.36 -5.22 6.45
N LEU A 434 13.79 -5.94 5.47
CA LEU A 434 12.67 -6.85 5.68
C LEU A 434 13.10 -8.31 5.51
N SER A 435 12.99 -9.11 6.58
CA SER A 435 13.35 -10.53 6.56
C SER A 435 12.17 -11.49 6.61
N SER A 436 11.03 -11.06 7.17
CA SER A 436 9.84 -11.90 7.37
C SER A 436 8.67 -11.45 6.52
N LYS A 437 7.84 -12.40 6.08
CA LYS A 437 6.53 -12.08 5.52
C LYS A 437 5.75 -11.23 6.52
N GLY A 438 5.20 -10.11 6.08
CA GLY A 438 4.44 -9.24 6.97
C GLY A 438 3.93 -7.99 6.28
N THR A 439 3.10 -7.25 7.02
CA THR A 439 2.67 -5.90 6.65
C THR A 439 3.41 -4.92 7.53
N TYR A 440 4.05 -3.94 6.90
CA TYR A 440 4.93 -2.96 7.54
C TYR A 440 4.41 -1.55 7.30
N GLN A 441 4.75 -0.63 8.20
CA GLN A 441 4.56 0.81 8.05
C GLN A 441 5.82 1.51 8.53
N PHE A 442 6.15 2.63 7.89
CA PHE A 442 7.39 3.35 8.14
C PHE A 442 7.10 4.81 8.43
N ASP A 443 7.87 5.37 9.34
CA ASP A 443 7.81 6.78 9.72
C ASP A 443 8.84 7.55 8.90
N TYR A 444 8.39 8.43 8.01
CA TYR A 444 9.27 9.21 7.14
C TYR A 444 9.33 10.66 7.58
N THR A 445 10.55 11.17 7.74
CA THR A 445 10.80 12.60 7.95
C THR A 445 11.51 13.17 6.73
N VAL A 446 10.95 14.24 6.17
CA VAL A 446 11.59 15.03 5.11
C VAL A 446 12.06 16.34 5.73
N GLN A 447 13.38 16.50 5.80
CA GLN A 447 14.02 17.71 6.30
C GLN A 447 14.44 18.59 5.13
N ALA A 448 14.02 19.84 5.16
CA ALA A 448 14.50 20.91 4.31
C ALA A 448 15.52 21.77 5.08
N GLY A 449 16.69 22.00 4.49
CA GLY A 449 17.75 22.82 5.09
C GLY A 449 18.60 22.06 6.11
N SER A 450 19.50 22.79 6.77
CA SER A 450 20.44 22.23 7.76
C SER A 450 20.73 23.24 8.87
N GLY A 451 21.18 22.75 10.02
CA GLY A 451 21.50 23.59 11.19
C GLY A 451 20.29 24.41 11.64
N GLU A 452 20.50 25.71 11.90
CA GLU A 452 19.43 26.63 12.32
C GLU A 452 18.38 26.90 11.23
N GLN A 453 18.72 26.60 9.96
CA GLN A 453 17.83 26.73 8.81
C GLN A 453 17.07 25.43 8.50
N ALA A 454 17.21 24.39 9.34
CA ALA A 454 16.49 23.14 9.17
C ALA A 454 15.04 23.26 9.62
N ALA A 455 14.14 22.69 8.82
CA ALA A 455 12.75 22.44 9.17
C ALA A 455 12.33 21.10 8.57
N TRP A 456 11.44 20.38 9.24
CA TRP A 456 11.06 19.04 8.81
C TRP A 456 9.58 18.78 8.98
N ARG A 457 9.05 17.93 8.09
CA ARG A 457 7.68 17.40 8.12
C ARG A 457 7.76 15.87 8.09
N ASN A 458 6.81 15.23 8.74
CA ASN A 458 6.80 13.77 8.86
C ASN A 458 5.42 13.19 8.56
N LEU A 459 5.40 11.93 8.13
CA LEU A 459 4.20 11.12 8.00
C LEU A 459 4.46 9.64 8.32
N ILE A 460 3.38 8.87 8.48
CA ILE A 460 3.42 7.40 8.44
C ILE A 460 2.99 6.93 7.06
N SER A 461 3.75 6.02 6.47
CA SER A 461 3.40 5.42 5.18
C SER A 461 2.10 4.61 5.23
N PRO A 462 1.39 4.44 4.11
CA PRO A 462 0.42 3.36 3.98
C PRO A 462 1.08 2.00 4.28
N PRO A 463 0.29 1.01 4.76
CA PRO A 463 0.80 -0.33 5.01
C PRO A 463 1.28 -1.00 3.72
N ILE A 464 2.47 -1.59 3.75
CA ILE A 464 3.09 -2.31 2.65
C ILE A 464 3.29 -3.78 3.02
N SER A 465 2.86 -4.71 2.16
CA SER A 465 2.97 -6.15 2.41
C SER A 465 4.18 -6.72 1.67
N TYR A 466 5.14 -7.22 2.44
CA TYR A 466 6.35 -7.86 1.94
C TYR A 466 6.18 -9.39 1.98
N LEU A 467 6.54 -10.03 0.88
CA LEU A 467 6.60 -11.47 0.74
C LEU A 467 8.04 -11.87 0.43
N PRO A 468 8.80 -12.44 1.37
CA PRO A 468 10.19 -12.81 1.12
C PRO A 468 10.27 -13.78 -0.05
N PRO A 469 11.31 -13.67 -0.90
CA PRO A 469 11.52 -14.64 -1.96
C PRO A 469 11.75 -16.02 -1.35
N VAL A 470 10.97 -17.01 -1.76
CA VAL A 470 11.11 -18.38 -1.25
C VAL A 470 12.25 -19.06 -2.02
N PRO A 471 13.35 -19.49 -1.38
CA PRO A 471 14.39 -20.23 -2.10
C PRO A 471 13.87 -21.60 -2.56
N LEU A 472 14.37 -22.09 -3.69
CA LEU A 472 14.19 -23.50 -4.06
C LEU A 472 14.81 -24.39 -2.98
N ALA A 473 14.12 -25.44 -2.57
CA ALA A 473 14.66 -26.40 -1.61
C ALA A 473 15.88 -27.11 -2.20
N THR A 474 17.03 -27.01 -1.54
CA THR A 474 18.29 -27.63 -2.02
C THR A 474 18.21 -29.16 -2.04
N THR A 475 17.30 -29.75 -1.26
CA THR A 475 17.01 -31.19 -1.25
C THR A 475 16.41 -31.70 -2.56
N LEU A 476 15.88 -30.83 -3.43
CA LEU A 476 15.41 -31.19 -4.76
C LEU A 476 16.49 -31.81 -5.65
N ARG A 477 17.78 -31.66 -5.31
CA ARG A 477 18.86 -32.37 -5.99
C ARG A 477 18.91 -33.86 -5.66
N ASN A 478 18.43 -34.24 -4.48
CA ASN A 478 18.47 -35.61 -4.01
C ASN A 478 17.53 -36.46 -4.87
N GLY A 479 18.06 -37.55 -5.45
CA GLY A 479 17.27 -38.48 -6.25
C GLY A 479 16.77 -37.94 -7.58
N LEU A 480 17.24 -36.78 -8.05
CA LEU A 480 16.94 -36.26 -9.38
C LEU A 480 17.68 -37.11 -10.42
N LEU A 481 16.94 -37.86 -11.24
CA LEU A 481 17.53 -38.77 -12.22
C LEU A 481 17.61 -38.15 -13.62
N SER A 482 16.57 -37.46 -14.07
CA SER A 482 16.53 -36.79 -15.37
C SER A 482 16.04 -35.36 -15.19
N TYR A 483 16.68 -34.42 -15.87
CA TYR A 483 16.29 -33.01 -15.84
C TYR A 483 16.54 -32.31 -17.17
N TYR A 484 15.47 -31.81 -17.78
CA TYR A 484 15.48 -31.05 -19.02
C TYR A 484 15.11 -29.58 -18.73
N PRO A 485 16.11 -28.68 -18.62
CA PRO A 485 15.86 -27.23 -18.53
C PRO A 485 15.29 -26.66 -19.83
N PHE A 486 15.45 -27.40 -20.95
CA PHE A 486 15.27 -26.95 -22.33
C PHE A 486 16.22 -25.79 -22.70
N SER A 487 16.43 -25.61 -24.00
CA SER A 487 17.39 -24.63 -24.53
C SER A 487 16.90 -24.04 -25.84
N ALA A 488 17.66 -23.09 -26.39
CA ALA A 488 17.40 -22.49 -27.70
C ALA A 488 17.55 -23.49 -28.87
N THR A 489 18.03 -24.72 -28.62
CA THR A 489 18.34 -25.72 -29.64
C THR A 489 17.68 -27.07 -29.35
N LEU A 490 17.40 -27.82 -30.42
CA LEU A 490 16.94 -29.21 -30.37
C LEU A 490 18.07 -30.17 -30.81
N PRO A 491 18.08 -31.42 -30.34
CA PRO A 491 17.15 -32.02 -29.37
C PRO A 491 17.35 -31.50 -27.93
N PRO A 492 16.34 -31.59 -27.05
CA PRO A 492 16.52 -31.27 -25.63
C PRO A 492 17.57 -32.17 -24.98
N VAL A 493 18.38 -31.59 -24.10
CA VAL A 493 19.48 -32.28 -23.40
C VAL A 493 19.11 -32.52 -21.94
N ASP A 494 19.35 -33.73 -21.46
CA ASP A 494 19.25 -34.07 -20.04
C ASP A 494 20.49 -33.56 -19.30
N ALA A 495 20.29 -32.62 -18.39
CA ALA A 495 21.35 -32.05 -17.57
C ALA A 495 21.96 -33.07 -16.59
N GLN A 496 21.28 -34.18 -16.30
CA GLN A 496 21.84 -35.29 -15.51
C GLN A 496 22.57 -36.32 -16.38
N GLY A 497 22.41 -36.28 -17.71
CA GLY A 497 23.04 -37.22 -18.64
C GLY A 497 22.52 -38.66 -18.56
N ASN A 498 21.38 -38.90 -17.91
CA ASN A 498 20.85 -40.24 -17.66
C ASN A 498 19.74 -40.65 -18.63
N SER A 499 19.36 -39.77 -19.56
CA SER A 499 18.30 -40.02 -20.54
C SER A 499 18.51 -39.20 -21.83
N SER A 500 17.89 -39.63 -22.92
CA SER A 500 17.89 -38.92 -24.20
C SER A 500 16.47 -38.60 -24.66
N MET A 501 16.26 -37.41 -25.23
CA MET A 501 14.95 -37.00 -25.76
C MET A 501 15.06 -36.65 -27.25
N ALA A 502 14.17 -37.19 -28.07
CA ALA A 502 14.13 -36.94 -29.51
C ALA A 502 12.71 -37.18 -30.07
N PRO A 503 12.40 -36.73 -31.31
CA PRO A 503 11.19 -37.15 -32.00
C PRO A 503 11.05 -38.69 -32.03
N ALA A 504 9.81 -39.19 -32.00
CA ALA A 504 9.53 -40.63 -32.06
C ALA A 504 9.97 -41.28 -33.40
N SER A 505 10.15 -40.49 -34.46
CA SER A 505 10.81 -40.92 -35.70
C SER A 505 11.69 -39.81 -36.24
N ALA A 506 12.81 -40.19 -36.88
CA ALA A 506 13.63 -39.25 -37.65
C ALA A 506 12.90 -38.73 -38.91
N ASP A 507 11.85 -39.44 -39.35
CA ASP A 507 11.03 -39.05 -40.52
C ASP A 507 9.95 -38.02 -40.18
N LEU A 508 9.79 -37.65 -38.91
CA LEU A 508 8.91 -36.55 -38.53
C LEU A 508 9.49 -35.22 -39.00
N PRO A 509 8.66 -34.31 -39.53
CA PRO A 509 9.14 -32.99 -39.91
C PRO A 509 9.59 -32.21 -38.67
N SER A 510 10.48 -31.23 -38.86
CA SER A 510 10.94 -30.36 -37.76
C SER A 510 9.78 -29.59 -37.09
N ALA A 511 8.66 -29.39 -37.78
CA ALA A 511 7.46 -28.79 -37.20
C ALA A 511 6.80 -29.66 -36.12
N ALA A 512 7.09 -30.97 -36.05
CA ALA A 512 6.59 -31.87 -35.02
C ALA A 512 7.11 -31.53 -33.61
N GLY A 513 8.22 -30.78 -33.50
CA GLY A 513 8.53 -30.09 -32.27
C GLY A 513 9.46 -28.90 -32.44
N VAL A 514 9.11 -27.80 -31.79
CA VAL A 514 9.78 -26.51 -31.94
C VAL A 514 10.12 -25.90 -30.59
N VAL A 515 11.18 -25.09 -30.56
CA VAL A 515 11.55 -24.32 -29.37
C VAL A 515 10.56 -23.17 -29.18
N VAL A 516 10.07 -23.00 -27.96
CA VAL A 516 9.18 -21.90 -27.56
C VAL A 516 9.74 -21.18 -26.32
N PRO A 517 9.28 -19.96 -25.99
CA PRO A 517 9.59 -19.34 -24.70
C PRO A 517 9.16 -20.23 -23.54
N GLY A 518 10.01 -20.35 -22.53
CA GLY A 518 9.76 -21.16 -21.34
C GLY A 518 8.91 -20.47 -20.26
N PRO A 519 8.64 -21.15 -19.13
CA PRO A 519 7.81 -20.64 -18.04
C PRO A 519 8.43 -19.48 -17.27
N PHE A 520 9.74 -19.30 -17.34
CA PHE A 520 10.46 -18.21 -16.67
C PHE A 520 11.10 -17.27 -17.69
N SER A 521 11.30 -16.00 -17.32
CA SER A 521 11.96 -15.03 -18.18
C SER A 521 13.35 -15.52 -18.62
N GLY A 522 13.61 -15.50 -19.93
CA GLY A 522 14.87 -15.97 -20.53
C GLY A 522 15.03 -17.48 -20.66
N THR A 523 14.05 -18.28 -20.25
CA THR A 523 14.06 -19.75 -20.41
C THR A 523 13.37 -20.19 -21.71
N HIS A 524 13.55 -21.47 -22.06
CA HIS A 524 12.98 -22.08 -23.27
C HIS A 524 12.09 -23.27 -22.88
N GLY A 525 11.27 -23.73 -23.83
CA GLY A 525 10.46 -24.93 -23.72
C GLY A 525 10.38 -25.67 -25.04
N LEU A 526 9.77 -26.85 -25.02
CA LEU A 526 9.49 -27.68 -26.19
C LEU A 526 7.99 -27.67 -26.48
N LEU A 527 7.59 -27.20 -27.66
CA LEU A 527 6.28 -27.50 -28.22
C LEU A 527 6.36 -28.84 -28.94
N VAL A 528 5.44 -29.75 -28.63
CA VAL A 528 5.20 -31.00 -29.36
C VAL A 528 3.88 -30.88 -30.11
N ASP A 529 3.91 -31.11 -31.43
CA ASP A 529 2.74 -31.01 -32.30
C ASP A 529 2.40 -32.36 -32.93
N THR A 530 1.31 -32.96 -32.46
CA THR A 530 0.81 -34.26 -32.98
C THR A 530 -0.08 -34.12 -34.21
N ASN A 531 -0.20 -32.91 -34.79
CA ASN A 531 -0.69 -32.75 -36.16
C ASN A 531 0.32 -33.24 -37.22
N HIS A 532 1.51 -33.68 -36.80
CA HIS A 532 2.50 -34.31 -37.65
C HIS A 532 2.66 -35.79 -37.28
N VAL A 533 2.44 -36.66 -38.28
CA VAL A 533 2.58 -38.12 -38.18
C VAL A 533 3.38 -38.65 -39.37
N THR A 534 4.12 -39.75 -39.19
CA THR A 534 4.68 -40.49 -40.33
C THR A 534 3.63 -41.37 -41.01
N VAL A 535 3.97 -41.95 -42.17
CA VAL A 535 3.12 -42.93 -42.88
C VAL A 535 2.80 -44.15 -42.02
N GLU A 536 3.71 -44.54 -41.13
CA GLU A 536 3.58 -45.64 -40.17
C GLU A 536 2.77 -45.24 -38.93
N GLY A 537 2.30 -43.99 -38.88
CA GLY A 537 1.57 -43.40 -37.78
C GLY A 537 2.43 -43.15 -36.56
N LEU A 538 3.69 -42.71 -36.73
CA LEU A 538 4.54 -42.27 -35.62
C LEU A 538 4.35 -40.78 -35.35
N GLU A 539 4.23 -40.37 -34.09
CA GLU A 539 4.10 -38.98 -33.64
C GLU A 539 4.78 -38.70 -32.29
N GLY A 540 4.87 -37.42 -31.94
CA GLY A 540 5.33 -36.97 -30.63
C GLY A 540 6.84 -37.13 -30.43
N TYR A 541 7.25 -36.97 -29.17
CA TYR A 541 8.63 -37.14 -28.72
C TYR A 541 8.73 -38.33 -27.79
N ARG A 542 9.92 -38.91 -27.69
CA ARG A 542 10.25 -39.94 -26.69
C ARG A 542 11.42 -39.50 -25.85
N MET A 543 11.32 -39.72 -24.55
CA MET A 543 12.41 -39.68 -23.59
C MET A 543 12.81 -41.11 -23.24
N THR A 544 14.03 -41.52 -23.55
CA THR A 544 14.54 -42.87 -23.31
C THR A 544 15.56 -42.81 -22.18
N PRO A 545 15.23 -43.31 -20.98
CA PRO A 545 16.21 -43.48 -19.91
C PRO A 545 17.35 -44.40 -20.33
N THR A 546 18.55 -44.09 -19.88
CA THR A 546 19.67 -45.04 -19.91
C THR A 546 19.34 -46.23 -19.02
N GLN A 547 19.89 -47.40 -19.33
CA GLN A 547 19.65 -48.60 -18.55
C GLN A 547 19.91 -48.34 -17.05
N GLY A 548 18.92 -48.64 -16.21
CA GLY A 548 18.96 -48.44 -14.75
C GLY A 548 18.45 -47.08 -14.26
N PHE A 549 18.08 -46.16 -15.15
CA PHE A 549 17.61 -44.81 -14.79
C PHE A 549 16.12 -44.57 -15.02
N ASP A 550 15.35 -45.60 -15.41
CA ASP A 550 13.90 -45.49 -15.49
C ASP A 550 13.28 -45.51 -14.08
N ILE A 551 12.69 -44.37 -13.70
CA ILE A 551 12.02 -44.14 -12.41
C ILE A 551 10.88 -45.11 -12.10
N SER A 552 10.31 -45.77 -13.11
CA SER A 552 9.15 -46.67 -12.96
C SER A 552 9.50 -48.15 -12.77
N THR A 553 10.79 -48.47 -12.67
CA THR A 553 11.28 -49.85 -12.51
C THR A 553 11.37 -50.30 -11.05
N GLY A 554 11.38 -51.61 -10.83
CA GLY A 554 11.48 -52.23 -9.50
C GLY A 554 10.15 -52.76 -8.97
N SER A 555 10.17 -53.48 -7.84
CA SER A 555 8.97 -54.13 -7.29
C SER A 555 7.98 -53.15 -6.64
N ASN A 556 8.49 -52.06 -6.07
CA ASN A 556 7.71 -51.01 -5.41
C ASN A 556 8.31 -49.64 -5.76
N PRO A 557 8.21 -49.18 -7.02
CA PRO A 557 8.83 -47.94 -7.46
C PRO A 557 8.31 -46.75 -6.65
N GLN A 558 9.21 -45.85 -6.26
CA GLN A 558 8.88 -44.57 -5.65
C GLN A 558 9.43 -43.46 -6.54
N PHE A 559 8.59 -42.58 -7.05
CA PHE A 559 9.04 -41.54 -7.96
C PHE A 559 8.14 -40.31 -7.96
N THR A 560 8.67 -39.22 -8.49
CA THR A 560 7.94 -37.98 -8.82
C THR A 560 8.32 -37.54 -10.22
N ILE A 561 7.34 -37.13 -11.02
CA ILE A 561 7.51 -36.47 -12.31
C ILE A 561 6.99 -35.05 -12.13
N GLY A 562 7.80 -34.05 -12.45
CA GLY A 562 7.44 -32.64 -12.33
C GLY A 562 7.81 -31.86 -13.58
N PHE A 563 6.92 -31.02 -14.09
CA PHE A 563 7.18 -30.18 -15.26
C PHE A 563 6.23 -28.99 -15.34
N TRP A 564 6.68 -27.92 -16.00
CA TRP A 564 5.80 -26.88 -16.48
C TRP A 564 5.11 -27.32 -17.75
N TYR A 565 3.81 -27.09 -17.80
CA TYR A 565 2.94 -27.49 -18.89
C TYR A 565 2.09 -26.31 -19.33
N GLN A 566 1.95 -26.14 -20.64
CA GLN A 566 1.01 -25.21 -21.24
C GLN A 566 0.32 -25.89 -22.43
N VAL A 567 -0.99 -25.70 -22.50
CA VAL A 567 -1.80 -26.15 -23.65
C VAL A 567 -2.35 -24.91 -24.38
N PRO A 568 -2.01 -24.67 -25.67
CA PRO A 568 -2.49 -23.49 -26.40
C PRO A 568 -3.99 -23.49 -26.68
N GLN A 569 -4.58 -24.66 -26.87
CA GLN A 569 -6.02 -24.84 -27.10
C GLN A 569 -6.51 -26.13 -26.46
N CYS A 570 -7.70 -26.09 -25.86
CA CYS A 570 -8.25 -27.31 -25.29
C CYS A 570 -8.73 -28.29 -26.35
N ILE A 571 -8.58 -29.58 -26.03
CA ILE A 571 -9.08 -30.67 -26.86
C ILE A 571 -10.62 -30.75 -26.77
N ASP A 572 -11.24 -31.10 -27.89
CA ASP A 572 -12.70 -31.25 -28.01
C ASP A 572 -13.20 -32.63 -27.52
N ARG A 573 -12.30 -33.60 -27.36
CA ARG A 573 -12.58 -34.97 -26.93
C ARG A 573 -11.57 -35.43 -25.89
N ASN A 574 -12.01 -36.31 -24.99
CA ASN A 574 -11.22 -36.79 -23.85
C ASN A 574 -10.14 -37.81 -24.21
N ASN A 575 -9.20 -37.99 -23.27
CA ASN A 575 -8.16 -39.03 -23.27
C ASN A 575 -7.03 -38.82 -24.28
N VAL A 576 -6.48 -37.62 -24.39
CA VAL A 576 -5.19 -37.39 -25.07
C VAL A 576 -4.06 -37.51 -24.06
N THR A 577 -2.86 -37.91 -24.48
CA THR A 577 -1.72 -38.12 -23.57
C THR A 577 -0.85 -36.88 -23.46
N ILE A 578 -0.47 -36.52 -22.23
CA ILE A 578 0.54 -35.49 -21.93
C ILE A 578 1.92 -36.14 -21.85
N LEU A 579 2.06 -37.12 -20.97
CA LEU A 579 3.30 -37.87 -20.74
C LEU A 579 2.95 -39.28 -20.28
N SER A 580 3.58 -40.31 -20.85
CA SER A 580 3.18 -41.70 -20.61
C SER A 580 4.23 -42.72 -21.02
N ASN A 581 4.24 -43.90 -20.40
CA ASN A 581 5.07 -45.05 -20.80
C ASN A 581 4.23 -46.34 -20.94
N LYS A 582 3.02 -46.22 -21.48
CA LYS A 582 2.06 -47.32 -21.65
C LYS A 582 1.31 -47.24 -22.98
N ASN A 583 0.79 -48.37 -23.44
CA ASN A 583 -0.21 -48.35 -24.50
C ASN A 583 -1.52 -47.82 -23.88
N TYR A 584 -1.86 -46.56 -24.13
CA TYR A 584 -2.99 -45.89 -23.47
C TYR A 584 -4.29 -45.99 -24.26
N VAL A 585 -4.43 -47.02 -25.09
CA VAL A 585 -5.73 -47.45 -25.65
C VAL A 585 -6.71 -47.76 -24.51
N SER A 586 -6.25 -48.48 -23.49
CA SER A 586 -7.00 -48.78 -22.27
C SER A 586 -6.22 -48.36 -21.02
N GLY A 587 -6.91 -47.75 -20.05
CA GLY A 587 -6.31 -47.45 -18.75
C GLY A 587 -5.89 -48.68 -17.94
N GLY A 588 -6.41 -49.88 -18.28
CA GLY A 588 -6.00 -51.14 -17.67
C GLY A 588 -4.63 -51.65 -18.10
N ASN A 589 -4.09 -51.15 -19.23
CA ASN A 589 -2.80 -51.59 -19.73
C ASN A 589 -1.68 -51.25 -18.74
N ALA A 590 -0.61 -52.04 -18.75
CA ALA A 590 0.53 -51.85 -17.86
C ALA A 590 1.20 -50.49 -18.12
N GLY A 591 1.65 -49.81 -17.06
CA GLY A 591 2.38 -48.54 -17.14
C GLY A 591 1.59 -47.32 -16.66
N VAL A 592 2.20 -46.14 -16.84
CA VAL A 592 1.81 -44.84 -16.29
C VAL A 592 1.41 -43.88 -17.41
N ALA A 593 0.36 -43.09 -17.20
CA ALA A 593 -0.04 -42.00 -18.09
C ALA A 593 -0.54 -40.77 -17.31
N ILE A 594 -0.19 -39.59 -17.79
CA ILE A 594 -0.83 -38.31 -17.48
C ILE A 594 -1.61 -37.90 -18.72
N GLY A 595 -2.92 -37.71 -18.58
CA GLY A 595 -3.84 -37.44 -19.67
C GLY A 595 -4.43 -36.03 -19.62
N LEU A 596 -4.73 -35.51 -20.80
CA LEU A 596 -5.47 -34.29 -21.06
C LEU A 596 -6.91 -34.66 -21.44
N PHE A 597 -7.86 -33.88 -20.93
CA PHE A 597 -9.28 -34.07 -21.03
C PHE A 597 -9.97 -32.77 -21.43
N SER A 598 -11.08 -32.86 -22.17
CA SER A 598 -11.89 -31.71 -22.49
C SER A 598 -12.55 -31.15 -21.23
N SER A 599 -12.86 -29.86 -21.25
CA SER A 599 -13.57 -29.19 -20.17
C SER A 599 -14.89 -28.60 -20.68
N SER A 600 -15.91 -28.63 -19.83
CA SER A 600 -17.13 -27.84 -20.03
C SER A 600 -16.92 -26.36 -19.71
N THR A 601 -15.84 -26.02 -19.01
CA THR A 601 -15.50 -24.64 -18.67
C THR A 601 -14.69 -24.02 -19.80
N LYS A 602 -15.13 -22.87 -20.29
CA LYS A 602 -14.44 -22.13 -21.35
C LYS A 602 -13.00 -21.80 -20.93
N ASN A 603 -12.04 -21.95 -21.86
CA ASN A 603 -10.62 -21.67 -21.67
C ASN A 603 -9.95 -22.53 -20.57
N GLN A 604 -10.47 -23.71 -20.28
CA GLN A 604 -9.85 -24.68 -19.37
C GLN A 604 -9.72 -26.05 -20.03
N CYS A 605 -8.79 -26.86 -19.54
CA CYS A 605 -8.69 -28.29 -19.81
C CYS A 605 -8.63 -29.11 -18.54
N GLY A 606 -9.12 -30.34 -18.60
CA GLY A 606 -8.96 -31.32 -17.54
C GLY A 606 -7.62 -32.04 -17.61
N VAL A 607 -7.03 -32.34 -16.45
CA VAL A 607 -5.85 -33.22 -16.32
C VAL A 607 -6.15 -34.32 -15.30
N ALA A 608 -5.70 -35.54 -15.60
CA ALA A 608 -5.71 -36.67 -14.68
C ALA A 608 -4.54 -37.62 -14.94
N PHE A 609 -4.25 -38.47 -13.97
CA PHE A 609 -3.27 -39.54 -14.09
C PHE A 609 -3.94 -40.92 -14.10
N ASN A 610 -3.23 -41.90 -14.63
CA ASN A 610 -3.62 -43.29 -14.69
C ASN A 610 -2.38 -44.20 -14.57
N ILE A 611 -2.46 -45.21 -13.70
CA ILE A 611 -1.53 -46.34 -13.67
C ILE A 611 -2.30 -47.63 -13.91
N GLY A 612 -1.66 -48.63 -14.51
CA GLY A 612 -2.25 -49.94 -14.71
C GLY A 612 -1.25 -51.07 -14.71
N SER A 613 -1.75 -52.31 -14.61
CA SER A 613 -0.93 -53.52 -14.49
C SER A 613 -1.39 -54.70 -15.36
N GLY A 614 -2.11 -54.41 -16.46
CA GLY A 614 -2.60 -55.42 -17.41
C GLY A 614 -3.98 -55.99 -17.04
N GLY A 615 -4.94 -55.11 -16.72
CA GLY A 615 -6.33 -55.45 -16.39
C GLY A 615 -6.87 -54.74 -15.15
N VAL A 616 -5.97 -54.31 -14.26
CA VAL A 616 -6.28 -53.47 -13.09
C VAL A 616 -5.69 -52.08 -13.30
N ARG A 617 -6.40 -51.05 -12.85
CA ARG A 617 -5.94 -49.66 -12.93
C ARG A 617 -6.29 -48.86 -11.69
N ALA A 618 -5.55 -47.79 -11.49
CA ALA A 618 -5.91 -46.71 -10.59
C ALA A 618 -5.75 -45.39 -11.37
N ASP A 619 -6.76 -44.53 -11.28
CA ASP A 619 -6.82 -43.25 -11.99
C ASP A 619 -7.12 -42.13 -11.00
N GLY A 620 -6.92 -40.88 -11.36
CA GLY A 620 -7.37 -39.75 -10.55
C GLY A 620 -6.91 -38.39 -11.04
N PRO A 621 -7.68 -37.33 -10.74
CA PRO A 621 -9.10 -37.33 -10.42
C PRO A 621 -9.91 -37.65 -11.69
N THR A 622 -11.16 -38.11 -11.56
CA THR A 622 -11.99 -38.49 -12.72
C THR A 622 -13.35 -37.80 -12.80
N ASN A 623 -13.78 -37.07 -11.76
CA ASN A 623 -14.97 -36.23 -11.81
C ASN A 623 -15.00 -35.17 -10.67
N PRO A 624 -14.77 -33.88 -10.96
CA PRO A 624 -14.22 -33.36 -12.22
C PRO A 624 -12.74 -33.71 -12.37
N TYR A 625 -12.24 -33.70 -13.62
CA TYR A 625 -10.80 -33.62 -13.87
C TYR A 625 -10.24 -32.31 -13.31
N THR A 626 -8.95 -32.26 -13.01
CA THR A 626 -8.36 -30.99 -12.54
C THR A 626 -8.28 -30.00 -13.67
N GLN A 627 -8.88 -28.84 -13.46
CA GLN A 627 -8.90 -27.79 -14.45
C GLN A 627 -7.60 -27.00 -14.46
N ILE A 628 -7.02 -26.83 -15.64
CA ILE A 628 -5.89 -25.96 -15.91
C ILE A 628 -6.29 -24.90 -16.94
N PRO A 629 -5.76 -23.67 -16.86
CA PRO A 629 -6.02 -22.64 -17.85
C PRO A 629 -5.36 -22.97 -19.20
N VAL A 630 -6.05 -22.62 -20.29
CA VAL A 630 -5.50 -22.64 -21.65
C VAL A 630 -4.58 -21.42 -21.86
N GLY A 631 -3.48 -21.62 -22.58
CA GLY A 631 -2.55 -20.55 -22.98
C GLY A 631 -1.67 -20.02 -21.85
N ARG A 632 -1.56 -20.74 -20.73
CA ARG A 632 -0.79 -20.34 -19.56
C ARG A 632 0.01 -21.51 -18.99
N TRP A 633 1.20 -21.22 -18.50
CA TRP A 633 2.06 -22.19 -17.81
C TRP A 633 1.48 -22.56 -16.45
N VAL A 634 1.40 -23.86 -16.18
CA VAL A 634 1.13 -24.45 -14.86
C VAL A 634 2.20 -25.47 -14.52
N TYR A 635 2.52 -25.65 -13.25
CA TYR A 635 3.40 -26.74 -12.83
C TYR A 635 2.57 -27.97 -12.48
N ILE A 636 2.89 -29.12 -13.06
CA ILE A 636 2.26 -30.41 -12.78
C ILE A 636 3.29 -31.29 -12.08
N ALA A 637 2.94 -31.80 -10.90
CA ALA A 637 3.70 -32.83 -10.20
C ALA A 637 2.84 -34.07 -9.99
N PHE A 638 3.34 -35.24 -10.41
CA PHE A 638 2.71 -36.54 -10.19
C PHE A 638 3.70 -37.49 -9.52
N ALA A 639 3.28 -38.12 -8.42
CA ALA A 639 4.11 -39.05 -7.66
C ALA A 639 3.42 -40.39 -7.44
N VAL A 640 4.20 -41.47 -7.47
CA VAL A 640 3.81 -42.81 -7.06
C VAL A 640 4.69 -43.24 -5.90
N ASP A 641 4.06 -43.67 -4.81
CA ASP A 641 4.72 -44.30 -3.68
C ASP A 641 4.36 -45.79 -3.66
N GLY A 642 5.23 -46.62 -4.22
CA GLY A 642 5.00 -48.05 -4.31
C GLY A 642 5.03 -48.77 -2.97
N VAL A 643 5.74 -48.22 -1.97
CA VAL A 643 5.81 -48.79 -0.63
C VAL A 643 4.52 -48.51 0.12
N ALA A 644 4.05 -47.26 0.10
CA ALA A 644 2.79 -46.87 0.75
C ALA A 644 1.55 -47.23 -0.08
N LYS A 645 1.72 -47.67 -1.33
CA LYS A 645 0.64 -47.91 -2.31
C LYS A 645 -0.25 -46.69 -2.50
N LYS A 646 0.38 -45.52 -2.66
CA LYS A 646 -0.28 -44.22 -2.81
C LYS A 646 0.18 -43.49 -4.06
N MET A 647 -0.65 -42.59 -4.54
CA MET A 647 -0.36 -41.65 -5.61
C MET A 647 -0.75 -40.25 -5.18
N ASN A 648 0.04 -39.27 -5.63
CA ASN A 648 -0.21 -37.86 -5.40
C ASN A 648 -0.16 -37.09 -6.70
N MET A 649 -1.00 -36.08 -6.84
CA MET A 649 -0.88 -35.09 -7.90
C MET A 649 -1.12 -33.70 -7.33
N GLN A 650 -0.25 -32.77 -7.72
CA GLN A 650 -0.38 -31.35 -7.41
C GLN A 650 -0.26 -30.54 -8.69
N ILE A 651 -1.10 -29.51 -8.80
CA ILE A 651 -0.99 -28.52 -9.87
C ILE A 651 -0.89 -27.13 -9.24
N PHE A 652 0.04 -26.33 -9.76
CA PHE A 652 0.24 -24.95 -9.34
C PHE A 652 -0.02 -23.99 -10.50
N ASP A 653 -0.85 -22.98 -10.25
CA ASP A 653 -1.08 -21.87 -11.17
C ASP A 653 -0.44 -20.57 -10.62
N PRO A 654 0.63 -20.05 -11.26
CA PRO A 654 1.37 -18.89 -10.77
C PRO A 654 0.58 -17.57 -10.81
N VAL A 655 -0.44 -17.42 -11.67
CA VAL A 655 -1.12 -16.12 -11.82
C VAL A 655 -2.22 -15.93 -10.78
N ILE A 656 -2.90 -17.00 -10.36
CA ILE A 656 -3.99 -16.92 -9.38
C ILE A 656 -3.55 -17.30 -7.96
N GLY A 657 -2.27 -17.61 -7.74
CA GLY A 657 -1.78 -17.91 -6.40
C GLY A 657 -2.20 -19.28 -5.85
N GLN A 658 -2.73 -20.19 -6.69
CA GLN A 658 -3.45 -21.37 -6.22
C GLN A 658 -2.63 -22.66 -6.39
N THR A 659 -2.41 -23.36 -5.27
CA THR A 659 -2.02 -24.77 -5.26
C THR A 659 -3.27 -25.62 -5.17
N THR A 660 -3.49 -26.50 -6.14
CA THR A 660 -4.54 -27.52 -6.05
C THR A 660 -3.88 -28.85 -5.70
N GLN A 661 -4.09 -29.35 -4.49
CA GLN A 661 -3.83 -30.76 -4.19
C GLN A 661 -4.94 -31.58 -4.83
N VAL A 662 -4.64 -32.07 -6.02
CA VAL A 662 -5.57 -32.73 -6.94
C VAL A 662 -5.87 -34.17 -6.50
N ALA A 663 -4.86 -34.84 -5.98
CA ALA A 663 -4.97 -36.14 -5.34
C ALA A 663 -3.93 -36.21 -4.23
N ALA A 664 -4.37 -36.39 -2.99
CA ALA A 664 -3.50 -36.56 -1.83
C ALA A 664 -3.73 -37.96 -1.23
N GLY A 665 -2.68 -38.77 -1.21
CA GLY A 665 -2.68 -40.12 -0.67
C GLY A 665 -3.62 -41.09 -1.38
N LYS A 666 -3.88 -40.92 -2.68
CA LYS A 666 -4.82 -41.76 -3.42
C LYS A 666 -4.31 -43.20 -3.51
N SER A 667 -5.10 -44.17 -3.05
CA SER A 667 -4.71 -45.58 -3.09
C SER A 667 -4.44 -46.07 -4.52
N THR A 668 -3.38 -46.85 -4.71
CA THR A 668 -3.13 -47.59 -5.98
C THR A 668 -4.01 -48.83 -6.11
N GLY A 669 -4.81 -49.16 -5.09
CA GLY A 669 -5.67 -50.34 -5.09
C GLY A 669 -4.88 -51.64 -5.29
N ALA A 670 -5.39 -52.50 -6.18
CA ALA A 670 -4.78 -53.79 -6.51
C ALA A 670 -3.81 -53.73 -7.71
N VAL A 671 -3.41 -52.54 -8.16
CA VAL A 671 -2.44 -52.41 -9.26
C VAL A 671 -1.11 -53.03 -8.83
N ASP A 672 -0.59 -53.94 -9.64
CA ASP A 672 0.77 -54.48 -9.48
C ASP A 672 1.79 -53.46 -9.97
N LEU A 673 2.43 -52.78 -9.02
CA LEU A 673 3.32 -51.65 -9.28
C LEU A 673 4.66 -52.07 -9.90
N SER A 674 4.99 -53.37 -9.91
CA SER A 674 6.16 -53.86 -10.62
C SER A 674 6.04 -53.78 -12.14
N LYS A 675 4.82 -53.55 -12.65
CA LYS A 675 4.49 -53.46 -14.08
C LYS A 675 4.38 -52.03 -14.60
N LEU A 676 4.88 -51.05 -13.87
CA LEU A 676 4.79 -49.64 -14.28
C LEU A 676 5.79 -49.23 -15.36
N SER A 677 6.84 -50.02 -15.61
CA SER A 677 7.78 -49.82 -16.73
C SER A 677 7.40 -50.73 -17.90
N ALA A 678 6.32 -50.39 -18.62
CA ALA A 678 5.81 -51.21 -19.72
C ALA A 678 6.57 -50.99 -21.04
N TYR A 679 7.14 -49.81 -21.24
CA TYR A 679 8.00 -49.46 -22.36
C TYR A 679 9.32 -48.88 -21.85
N PRO A 680 10.45 -49.06 -22.57
CA PRO A 680 11.75 -48.52 -22.18
C PRO A 680 11.87 -47.01 -22.43
N GLN A 681 10.79 -46.35 -22.83
CA GLN A 681 10.72 -44.91 -23.08
C GLN A 681 9.43 -44.33 -22.50
N TRP A 682 9.48 -43.02 -22.28
CA TRP A 682 8.33 -42.17 -21.96
C TRP A 682 7.98 -41.33 -23.19
N GLY A 683 6.76 -41.46 -23.69
CA GLY A 683 6.18 -40.57 -24.70
C GLY A 683 5.89 -39.19 -24.11
N ILE A 684 6.22 -38.16 -24.87
CA ILE A 684 5.92 -36.74 -24.61
C ILE A 684 4.96 -36.30 -25.70
N GLY A 685 3.72 -35.97 -25.32
CA GLY A 685 2.59 -35.81 -26.25
C GLY A 685 2.12 -37.12 -26.89
N ASP A 686 2.61 -38.28 -26.42
CA ASP A 686 2.33 -39.62 -26.92
C ASP A 686 2.17 -40.59 -25.73
N ASP A 687 1.66 -41.80 -25.97
CA ASP A 687 1.46 -42.80 -24.91
C ASP A 687 2.72 -43.61 -24.54
N GLY A 688 3.79 -43.54 -25.32
CA GLY A 688 5.02 -44.31 -25.18
C GLY A 688 5.18 -45.33 -26.31
N THR A 689 4.15 -45.59 -27.11
CA THR A 689 4.25 -46.41 -28.32
C THR A 689 4.81 -45.66 -29.52
N GLY A 690 4.81 -44.33 -29.46
CA GLY A 690 5.05 -43.41 -30.57
C GLY A 690 3.89 -43.35 -31.54
N LYS A 691 2.77 -44.04 -31.31
CA LYS A 691 1.67 -44.25 -32.30
C LYS A 691 0.30 -44.09 -31.67
N PHE A 692 0.18 -43.34 -30.59
CA PHE A 692 -1.05 -43.16 -29.82
C PHE A 692 -2.28 -42.84 -30.68
N LEU A 693 -2.24 -41.82 -31.56
CA LEU A 693 -3.38 -41.37 -32.36
C LEU A 693 -3.93 -42.48 -33.26
N MET A 694 -3.05 -43.28 -33.86
CA MET A 694 -3.47 -44.44 -34.65
C MET A 694 -3.97 -45.57 -33.75
N ASN A 695 -3.19 -45.91 -32.70
CA ASN A 695 -3.47 -47.03 -31.80
C ASN A 695 -4.79 -46.85 -31.04
N LYS A 696 -5.21 -45.61 -30.76
CA LYS A 696 -6.46 -45.31 -30.04
C LYS A 696 -7.71 -45.85 -30.73
N CYS A 697 -7.63 -46.12 -32.04
CA CYS A 697 -8.67 -46.81 -32.81
C CYS A 697 -8.66 -48.34 -32.66
N ASN A 698 -7.84 -48.88 -31.76
CA ASN A 698 -7.77 -50.29 -31.37
C ASN A 698 -7.70 -51.24 -32.59
N GLY A 699 -6.79 -50.95 -33.53
CA GLY A 699 -6.54 -51.77 -34.71
C GLY A 699 -7.51 -51.60 -35.88
N SER A 700 -8.56 -50.79 -35.76
CA SER A 700 -9.48 -50.47 -36.88
C SER A 700 -8.87 -49.55 -37.94
N VAL A 701 -7.71 -48.94 -37.64
CA VAL A 701 -6.93 -48.11 -38.56
C VAL A 701 -5.50 -48.65 -38.60
N THR A 702 -4.93 -48.77 -39.80
CA THR A 702 -3.56 -49.22 -40.06
C THR A 702 -2.83 -48.27 -41.03
N PRO A 703 -1.49 -48.38 -41.17
CA PRO A 703 -0.74 -47.68 -42.19
C PRO A 703 -1.25 -47.96 -43.62
N PRO A 704 -1.17 -46.99 -44.55
CA PRO A 704 -0.63 -45.63 -44.36
C PRO A 704 -1.57 -44.78 -43.49
N TYR A 705 -1.01 -44.10 -42.50
CA TYR A 705 -1.74 -43.26 -41.55
C TYR A 705 -1.60 -41.76 -41.89
N THR A 706 -2.66 -41.01 -41.66
CA THR A 706 -2.68 -39.55 -41.71
C THR A 706 -3.46 -39.05 -40.50
N VAL A 707 -3.12 -37.86 -40.00
CA VAL A 707 -3.81 -37.26 -38.86
C VAL A 707 -5.32 -37.21 -39.10
N GLY A 708 -6.10 -37.56 -38.07
CA GLY A 708 -7.57 -37.59 -38.13
C GLY A 708 -8.16 -38.86 -38.76
N LYS A 709 -7.36 -39.77 -39.33
CA LYS A 709 -7.84 -41.08 -39.82
C LYS A 709 -8.44 -41.91 -38.68
N CYS A 710 -7.95 -41.73 -37.46
CA CYS A 710 -8.63 -42.14 -36.24
C CYS A 710 -9.36 -40.97 -35.60
N ALA A 711 -10.68 -41.04 -35.46
CA ALA A 711 -11.48 -39.97 -34.87
C ALA A 711 -11.60 -40.06 -33.33
N VAL A 712 -10.96 -41.05 -32.68
CA VAL A 712 -11.15 -41.31 -31.24
C VAL A 712 -10.37 -40.33 -30.37
N ALA A 713 -9.15 -39.96 -30.79
CA ALA A 713 -8.34 -38.95 -30.12
C ALA A 713 -7.96 -37.84 -31.11
N PRO A 714 -8.16 -36.56 -30.75
CA PRO A 714 -7.72 -35.45 -31.57
C PRO A 714 -6.21 -35.24 -31.45
N PRO A 715 -5.54 -34.74 -32.52
CA PRO A 715 -4.19 -34.21 -32.39
C PRO A 715 -4.21 -32.95 -31.50
N THR A 716 -3.06 -32.61 -30.96
CA THR A 716 -2.89 -31.50 -30.03
C THR A 716 -1.49 -30.90 -30.14
N GLN A 717 -1.40 -29.63 -29.76
CA GLN A 717 -0.15 -28.93 -29.47
C GLN A 717 0.00 -28.83 -27.96
N GLN A 718 1.17 -29.21 -27.46
CA GLN A 718 1.47 -29.21 -26.03
C GLN A 718 2.85 -28.62 -25.81
N MET A 719 3.01 -27.78 -24.79
CA MET A 719 4.27 -27.12 -24.46
C MET A 719 4.78 -27.62 -23.10
N PHE A 720 6.06 -27.96 -23.05
CA PHE A 720 6.75 -28.49 -21.88
C PHE A 720 7.94 -27.59 -21.51
N GLY A 721 8.13 -27.34 -20.23
CA GLY A 721 9.26 -26.59 -19.68
C GLY A 721 9.74 -27.20 -18.36
N ASP A 722 11.04 -27.08 -18.06
CA ASP A 722 11.65 -27.52 -16.80
C ASP A 722 11.22 -28.95 -16.35
N LEU A 723 11.33 -29.94 -17.23
CA LEU A 723 10.88 -31.32 -16.97
C LEU A 723 11.90 -32.07 -16.11
N ALA A 724 11.48 -32.61 -14.98
CA ALA A 724 12.31 -33.34 -14.03
C ALA A 724 11.65 -34.64 -13.56
N MET A 725 12.49 -35.64 -13.30
CA MET A 725 12.08 -36.95 -12.81
C MET A 725 12.97 -37.38 -11.63
N TRP A 726 12.34 -37.69 -10.50
CA TRP A 726 13.00 -38.13 -9.27
C TRP A 726 12.69 -39.59 -8.97
N ASN A 727 13.66 -40.34 -8.43
CA ASN A 727 13.48 -41.70 -7.90
C ASN A 727 12.98 -41.74 -6.45
N ARG A 728 12.23 -40.71 -6.05
CA ARG A 728 11.59 -40.60 -4.75
C ARG A 728 10.33 -39.77 -4.82
N VAL A 729 9.52 -39.84 -3.77
CA VAL A 729 8.39 -38.94 -3.57
C VAL A 729 8.91 -37.61 -3.00
N LEU A 730 8.61 -36.50 -3.66
CA LEU A 730 8.91 -35.16 -3.14
C LEU A 730 7.97 -34.81 -1.98
N SER A 731 8.48 -34.05 -1.02
CA SER A 731 7.67 -33.51 0.08
C SER A 731 6.82 -32.32 -0.36
N ASP A 732 5.77 -32.02 0.41
CA ASP A 732 4.93 -30.84 0.17
C ASP A 732 5.73 -29.53 0.27
N GLU A 733 6.75 -29.46 1.13
CA GLU A 733 7.64 -28.30 1.26
C GLU A 733 8.51 -28.11 0.01
N GLU A 734 9.04 -29.20 -0.54
CA GLU A 734 9.82 -29.17 -1.78
C GLU A 734 8.96 -28.72 -2.96
N LEU A 735 7.76 -29.29 -3.11
CA LEU A 735 6.82 -28.91 -4.18
C LEU A 735 6.38 -27.44 -4.04
N GLN A 736 6.11 -26.97 -2.81
CA GLN A 736 5.85 -25.56 -2.54
C GLN A 736 7.06 -24.67 -2.88
N SER A 737 8.29 -25.10 -2.61
CA SER A 737 9.48 -24.31 -2.95
C SER A 737 9.66 -24.14 -4.46
N ILE A 738 9.33 -25.17 -5.27
CA ILE A 738 9.33 -25.08 -6.74
C ILE A 738 8.37 -23.99 -7.20
N TYR A 739 7.19 -23.94 -6.59
CA TYR A 739 6.18 -22.94 -6.89
C TYR A 739 6.58 -21.52 -6.45
N TRP A 740 6.90 -21.34 -5.17
CA TRP A 740 7.08 -20.02 -4.59
C TRP A 740 8.41 -19.35 -4.97
N SER A 741 9.40 -20.13 -5.41
CA SER A 741 10.68 -19.57 -5.84
C SER A 741 10.63 -18.83 -7.16
N ASN A 742 9.67 -19.18 -8.03
CA ASN A 742 9.55 -18.66 -9.39
C ASN A 742 10.89 -18.72 -10.17
N LYS A 743 11.66 -19.78 -9.96
CA LYS A 743 12.94 -20.03 -10.64
C LYS A 743 12.98 -21.44 -11.24
N PRO A 744 13.71 -21.64 -12.35
CA PRO A 744 13.93 -22.98 -12.88
C PRO A 744 14.80 -23.80 -11.94
N LEU A 745 14.63 -25.13 -11.95
CA LEU A 745 15.45 -26.05 -11.15
C LEU A 745 16.95 -25.92 -11.44
N SER A 746 17.32 -25.48 -12.65
CA SER A 746 18.70 -25.18 -13.05
C SER A 746 19.34 -24.07 -12.20
N SER A 747 18.54 -23.23 -11.54
CA SER A 747 19.07 -22.24 -10.59
C SER A 747 19.59 -22.85 -9.29
N LEU A 748 19.25 -24.12 -9.01
CA LEU A 748 19.90 -24.85 -7.93
C LEU A 748 21.36 -25.11 -8.28
N SER A 749 21.72 -25.30 -9.55
CA SER A 749 23.07 -25.57 -10.01
C SER A 749 23.98 -24.35 -9.83
N THR A 750 24.71 -24.31 -8.72
CA THR A 750 25.97 -23.56 -8.66
C THR A 750 26.91 -24.22 -9.67
N HIS A 751 27.29 -23.45 -10.70
CA HIS A 751 28.25 -23.73 -11.76
C HIS A 751 29.16 -24.95 -11.60
#